data_AF-A0A317ZH93-F1
#
_entry.id   AF-A0A317ZH93-F1
#
_cell.length_a   1.000
_cell.length_b   1.000
_cell.length_c   1.000
_cell.angle_alpha   90.00
_cell.angle_beta   90.00
_cell.angle_gamma   90.00
#
_symmetry.space_group_name_H-M   'P 1'
#
loop_
_entity.id
_entity.type
_entity.pdbx_description
1 polymer ?
#
loop_
_entity_poly.entity_id
_entity_poly.type
_entity_poly.pdbx_seq_one_letter_code
_entity_poly.pdbx_strand_id
1 'polypeptide(L)'
;MKLFTTLHLSLALIVLSTPAEAVPKIIQSGDVVSLKNDRVRLDFDLSSGSYNIFKKEEAKPVIANASLRVNQWSSDSENIKTYWTRREVSNSLGEGLALDLSFKKKGAPELIFSFTLYASQDFFGLEAGIQNATESIIRVKDIYALADAELYSGYDLSKDFAMIDGFSGGEPLEYGERFYSPLTRANALKSRNNIYLTFVQDSKRHQLTMGGLSYHDFEKFAYITQARKTELRAGADGKDSLLCYLDLPREHLSKYSSGECIELIEGKKRRRWENHEFRCSEMSTSAKGEGKIVIEARELKKGRPYILGLSWWHGLRHGDHADIVQSIFVEFEQNGSIRKVPLIEDRALPRFDGQSKEDVEQAEIPLPPEAIAAGSFRVVVTNKATDQDVYLSEIWLRDGRNAAFLPAELTPVAKSPRPRLSFQGQLFASDPVGKRVDPGQRYVAPDLFYIDVTGSNPFSALEKYARHVRQAQGIELSMYDFPTVCLWYAADKRYGGMTGQESADNTSLGAVEEAQDIVDSGFLKYSRVAVRLVPDSYMPNNHQGWWDDEHWQRKDTDRDNTQNGRYVEPYETTEKWGRAVTERGVIPLTYFQTAYRSEDYVQQFPEHMLFNKRYAWKGKPVDTNSDIFTTWEKTWTRNGRIVWGYDFTDPDFLEHLHDVYNNLRNGGIKGLMFDYPASGWARAGGMEDDDSTTAAAYRTIFRLPHKILGPQSYVHERNMERGTDISLGVVASMRTENDTDSFDGATATRCGLRWYKNRTLVNLDTDSKNLLELADNRDHLRAVLTMCYVTSGRLLLANSFGQFSEENLWDLSRTFPYHKTPKSARPVDAFVSDIPMVYDYEVTPDWHQVTLFNPDKANAKSISVDISGPQVKGALGLSAGKEYYLYDFWNERFIGKRNGETRLRQELRPGEARMISVRACQHRPQIISTNRHIMQGYLDLLKVEWNEEEKTLTGISKVVSDEPYKIILATNGYTPLEIQSKDDEVQAGLVLQENGLLEVTLESPAGIDAEWSVSFTY
;
A
#
# COMPACT_ATOMS: atom_id res chain seq x y z
N MET A 1 -23.92 48.74 -30.84
CA MET A 1 -24.69 49.99 -30.73
C MET A 1 -25.91 49.71 -29.85
N LYS A 2 -26.14 50.53 -28.83
CA LYS A 2 -27.10 50.36 -27.71
C LYS A 2 -28.58 50.30 -28.14
N LEU A 3 -29.41 49.55 -27.39
CA LEU A 3 -30.67 49.96 -26.72
C LEU A 3 -31.32 48.68 -26.11
N PHE A 4 -31.18 48.42 -24.80
CA PHE A 4 -32.07 48.77 -23.68
C PHE A 4 -33.52 48.26 -23.79
N THR A 5 -33.84 47.24 -22.99
CA THR A 5 -35.14 47.13 -22.29
C THR A 5 -34.91 46.52 -20.91
N THR A 6 -35.30 47.29 -19.89
CA THR A 6 -35.10 47.03 -18.46
C THR A 6 -36.37 46.36 -17.90
N LEU A 7 -36.25 45.17 -17.30
CA LEU A 7 -37.30 44.59 -16.46
C LEU A 7 -36.73 44.39 -15.05
N HIS A 8 -37.30 45.10 -14.08
CA HIS A 8 -36.96 44.99 -12.66
C HIS A 8 -37.44 43.63 -12.12
N LEU A 9 -36.51 42.79 -11.69
CA LEU A 9 -36.80 41.67 -10.78
C LEU A 9 -36.03 41.90 -9.48
N SER A 10 -36.78 42.09 -8.41
CA SER A 10 -36.31 42.25 -7.03
C SER A 10 -35.67 40.95 -6.55
N LEU A 11 -34.35 40.80 -6.71
CA LEU A 11 -33.62 39.69 -6.11
C LEU A 11 -33.30 40.05 -4.65
N ALA A 12 -34.03 39.42 -3.72
CA ALA A 12 -33.63 39.39 -2.32
C ALA A 12 -32.23 38.75 -2.24
N LEU A 13 -31.22 39.55 -1.86
CA LEU A 13 -29.92 39.03 -1.44
C LEU A 13 -30.15 38.18 -0.18
N ILE A 14 -30.37 36.89 -0.36
CA ILE A 14 -29.97 35.92 0.66
C ILE A 14 -28.45 35.97 0.62
N VAL A 15 -27.86 36.74 1.52
CA VAL A 15 -26.46 36.57 1.89
C VAL A 15 -26.39 35.17 2.49
N LEU A 16 -26.14 34.18 1.64
CA LEU A 16 -25.54 32.93 2.07
C LEU A 16 -24.26 33.35 2.76
N SER A 17 -24.26 33.33 4.09
CA SER A 17 -23.04 33.41 4.86
C SER A 17 -22.17 32.27 4.36
N THR A 18 -21.18 32.59 3.52
CA THR A 18 -20.04 31.71 3.32
C THR A 18 -19.58 31.35 4.73
N PRO A 19 -19.52 30.06 5.12
CA PRO A 19 -19.03 29.69 6.43
C PRO A 19 -17.69 30.40 6.60
N ALA A 20 -17.58 31.22 7.66
CA ALA A 20 -16.37 31.97 7.92
C ALA A 20 -15.20 31.00 7.81
N GLU A 21 -14.26 31.26 6.91
CA GLU A 21 -13.11 30.38 6.71
C GLU A 21 -12.50 30.07 8.07
N ALA A 22 -12.14 28.81 8.28
CA ALA A 22 -11.51 28.34 9.50
C ALA A 22 -10.10 28.93 9.61
N VAL A 23 -10.00 30.23 9.93
CA VAL A 23 -8.73 30.96 9.94
C VAL A 23 -7.89 30.44 11.11
N PRO A 24 -6.69 29.89 10.84
CA PRO A 24 -5.79 29.41 11.87
C PRO A 24 -5.27 30.57 12.73
N LYS A 25 -5.05 30.31 14.02
CA LYS A 25 -4.55 31.29 14.99
C LYS A 25 -3.51 30.64 15.90
N ILE A 26 -2.49 31.42 16.26
CA ILE A 26 -1.53 31.08 17.31
C ILE A 26 -1.78 31.96 18.53
N ILE A 27 -1.92 31.35 19.70
CA ILE A 27 -2.17 32.05 20.97
C ILE A 27 -1.28 31.43 22.04
N GLN A 28 -0.54 32.25 22.79
CA GLN A 28 0.20 31.81 23.96
C GLN A 28 -0.57 32.11 25.25
N SER A 29 -0.57 31.16 26.19
CA SER A 29 -1.12 31.28 27.53
C SER A 29 -0.18 30.62 28.54
N GLY A 30 0.57 31.43 29.29
CA GLY A 30 1.65 30.93 30.14
C GLY A 30 2.73 30.25 29.30
N ASP A 31 3.09 29.02 29.66
CA ASP A 31 4.09 28.22 28.95
C ASP A 31 3.51 27.42 27.77
N VAL A 32 2.21 27.53 27.49
CA VAL A 32 1.57 26.81 26.38
C VAL A 32 1.33 27.72 25.19
N VAL A 33 1.75 27.29 24.00
CA VAL A 33 1.47 27.94 22.71
C VAL A 33 0.54 27.05 21.90
N SER A 34 -0.63 27.57 21.54
CA SER A 34 -1.66 26.84 20.82
C SER A 34 -1.74 27.28 19.36
N LEU A 35 -1.64 26.34 18.41
CA LEU A 35 -2.03 26.52 17.01
C LEU A 35 -3.40 25.87 16.77
N LYS A 36 -4.40 26.64 16.33
CA LYS A 36 -5.78 26.14 16.21
C LYS A 36 -6.63 26.85 15.18
N ASN A 37 -7.64 26.15 14.67
CA ASN A 37 -8.82 26.73 14.00
C ASN A 37 -10.10 26.29 14.73
N ASP A 38 -11.26 26.21 14.10
CA ASP A 38 -12.54 25.77 14.68
C ASP A 38 -12.68 24.24 14.79
N ARG A 39 -11.81 23.45 14.14
CA ARG A 39 -11.89 21.98 14.09
C ARG A 39 -10.82 21.28 14.91
N VAL A 40 -9.60 21.79 14.87
CA VAL A 40 -8.42 21.13 15.46
C VAL A 40 -7.56 22.13 16.25
N ARG A 41 -6.87 21.62 17.26
CA ARG A 41 -5.94 22.38 18.09
C ARG A 41 -4.71 21.55 18.44
N LEU A 42 -3.54 22.14 18.30
CA LEU A 42 -2.28 21.67 18.86
C LEU A 42 -1.87 22.62 19.99
N ASP A 43 -1.51 22.07 21.13
CA ASP A 43 -0.96 22.80 22.28
C ASP A 43 0.47 22.32 22.51
N PHE A 44 1.46 23.20 22.34
CA PHE A 44 2.87 22.95 22.64
C PHE A 44 3.26 23.57 23.98
N ASP A 45 3.83 22.79 24.88
CA ASP A 45 4.32 23.24 26.18
C ASP A 45 5.82 23.57 26.10
N LEU A 46 6.14 24.87 26.23
CA LEU A 46 7.48 25.42 26.16
C LEU A 46 8.38 24.95 27.31
N SER A 47 7.80 24.52 28.44
CA SER A 47 8.54 24.10 29.64
C SER A 47 8.94 22.63 29.58
N SER A 48 8.02 21.75 29.18
CA SER A 48 8.27 20.31 29.06
C SER A 48 8.83 19.91 27.69
N GLY A 49 8.66 20.76 26.67
CA GLY A 49 9.04 20.45 25.29
C GLY A 49 8.15 19.40 24.62
N SER A 50 6.99 19.13 25.21
CA SER A 50 5.99 18.18 24.71
C SER A 50 4.79 18.89 24.08
N TYR A 51 4.02 18.18 23.26
CA TYR A 51 2.79 18.72 22.67
C TYR A 51 1.64 17.73 22.70
N ASN A 52 0.44 18.30 22.61
CA ASN A 52 -0.82 17.57 22.59
C ASN A 52 -1.65 18.00 21.37
N ILE A 53 -2.37 17.07 20.75
CA ILE A 53 -3.32 17.36 19.66
C ILE A 53 -4.73 16.97 20.09
N PHE A 54 -5.67 17.87 19.86
CA PHE A 54 -7.07 17.74 20.22
C PHE A 54 -7.94 17.90 18.98
N LYS A 55 -9.02 17.11 18.93
CA LYS A 55 -10.23 17.55 18.24
C LYS A 55 -10.83 18.69 19.07
N LYS A 56 -11.09 19.85 18.48
CA LYS A 56 -11.32 21.08 19.27
C LYS A 56 -12.52 21.02 20.22
N GLU A 57 -13.55 20.26 19.86
CA GLU A 57 -14.73 20.04 20.69
C GLU A 57 -14.50 19.08 21.87
N GLU A 58 -13.37 18.37 21.91
CA GLU A 58 -13.06 17.36 22.91
C GLU A 58 -12.09 17.91 23.99
N ALA A 59 -12.34 17.54 25.24
CA ALA A 59 -11.50 17.94 26.36
C ALA A 59 -10.21 17.10 26.47
N LYS A 60 -10.27 15.83 26.04
CA LYS A 60 -9.14 14.91 26.09
C LYS A 60 -8.31 15.01 24.80
N PRO A 61 -6.98 14.91 24.88
CA PRO A 61 -6.13 14.85 23.71
C PRO A 61 -6.30 13.52 22.97
N VAL A 62 -6.22 13.58 21.64
CA VAL A 62 -6.10 12.41 20.77
C VAL A 62 -4.65 11.91 20.77
N ILE A 63 -3.70 12.83 20.71
CA ILE A 63 -2.26 12.60 20.85
C ILE A 63 -1.81 13.38 22.07
N ALA A 64 -1.20 12.71 23.04
CA ALA A 64 -0.73 13.31 24.29
C ALA A 64 0.76 13.08 24.54
N ASN A 65 1.40 14.04 25.21
CA ASN A 65 2.79 13.97 25.67
C ASN A 65 3.79 13.63 24.55
N ALA A 66 3.52 14.06 23.33
CA ALA A 66 4.38 13.79 22.18
C ALA A 66 5.63 14.70 22.23
N SER A 67 6.80 14.15 21.91
CA SER A 67 8.02 14.94 21.74
C SER A 67 8.53 14.91 20.30
N LEU A 68 9.42 15.85 19.99
CA LEU A 68 10.03 16.04 18.68
C LEU A 68 11.50 15.67 18.76
N ARG A 69 12.03 14.90 17.80
CA ARG A 69 13.41 14.42 17.86
C ARG A 69 14.10 14.48 16.50
N VAL A 70 15.37 14.88 16.49
CA VAL A 70 16.28 14.64 15.35
C VAL A 70 17.47 13.84 15.86
N ASN A 71 17.73 12.68 15.27
CA ASN A 71 18.70 11.69 15.76
C ASN A 71 18.54 11.44 17.28
N GLN A 72 19.56 11.77 18.08
CA GLN A 72 19.58 11.63 19.54
C GLN A 72 19.06 12.87 20.30
N TRP A 73 18.79 13.98 19.63
CA TRP A 73 18.42 15.24 20.27
C TRP A 73 16.90 15.42 20.29
N SER A 74 16.33 15.67 21.46
CA SER A 74 14.89 15.70 21.68
C SER A 74 14.42 17.02 22.28
N SER A 75 13.19 17.44 21.97
CA SER A 75 12.56 18.67 22.46
C SER A 75 12.30 18.65 23.97
N ASP A 76 12.18 17.47 24.57
CA ASP A 76 11.94 17.23 26.01
C ASP A 76 13.24 16.98 26.80
N SER A 77 14.40 17.18 26.18
CA SER A 77 15.69 17.00 26.85
C SER A 77 15.93 18.04 27.94
N GLU A 78 16.50 17.62 29.07
CA GLU A 78 16.88 18.53 30.15
C GLU A 78 17.81 19.66 29.65
N ASN A 79 17.59 20.86 30.21
CA ASN A 79 18.34 22.09 29.94
C ASN A 79 18.25 22.60 28.49
N ILE A 80 17.20 22.23 27.75
CA ILE A 80 16.90 22.80 26.44
C ILE A 80 16.14 24.13 26.60
N LYS A 81 16.45 25.11 25.75
CA LYS A 81 15.69 26.36 25.66
C LYS A 81 14.82 26.35 24.42
N THR A 82 13.52 26.51 24.61
CA THR A 82 12.51 26.51 23.54
C THR A 82 12.15 27.94 23.16
N TYR A 83 12.12 28.21 21.85
CA TYR A 83 11.67 29.46 21.25
C TYR A 83 10.60 29.16 20.22
N TRP A 84 9.69 30.12 20.00
CA TRP A 84 8.68 29.99 18.97
C TRP A 84 8.48 31.30 18.21
N THR A 85 8.10 31.19 16.94
CA THR A 85 7.67 32.30 16.09
C THR A 85 6.46 31.87 15.24
N ARG A 86 5.85 32.83 14.55
CA ARG A 86 4.76 32.56 13.60
C ARG A 86 5.20 32.92 12.19
N ARG A 87 4.72 32.18 11.20
CA ARG A 87 4.95 32.44 9.79
C ARG A 87 3.69 32.17 8.98
N GLU A 88 3.36 33.09 8.07
CA GLU A 88 2.30 32.87 7.08
C GLU A 88 2.81 31.91 6.01
N VAL A 89 1.98 30.96 5.59
CA VAL A 89 2.32 29.95 4.60
C VAL A 89 1.35 30.06 3.44
N SER A 90 1.88 30.09 2.22
CA SER A 90 1.11 30.02 0.98
C SER A 90 1.81 29.03 0.06
N ASN A 91 1.16 27.90 -0.23
CA ASN A 91 1.70 26.87 -1.11
C ASN A 91 0.58 26.10 -1.82
N SER A 92 0.91 24.97 -2.45
CA SER A 92 -0.06 24.17 -3.19
C SER A 92 -1.25 23.71 -2.34
N LEU A 93 -1.10 23.55 -1.02
CA LEU A 93 -2.16 23.14 -0.07
C LEU A 93 -3.05 24.31 0.39
N GLY A 94 -2.69 25.55 0.02
CA GLY A 94 -3.44 26.77 0.31
C GLY A 94 -2.71 27.73 1.25
N GLU A 95 -3.45 28.73 1.72
CA GLU A 95 -3.01 29.67 2.75
C GLU A 95 -3.06 29.03 4.14
N GLY A 96 -2.14 29.37 5.02
CA GLY A 96 -2.03 28.77 6.35
C GLY A 96 -1.16 29.56 7.32
N LEU A 97 -1.09 29.07 8.55
CA LEU A 97 -0.25 29.62 9.60
C LEU A 97 0.65 28.52 10.19
N ALA A 98 1.95 28.79 10.20
CA ALA A 98 2.98 27.95 10.76
C ALA A 98 3.37 28.43 12.16
N LEU A 99 3.41 27.50 13.11
CA LEU A 99 4.07 27.63 14.41
C LEU A 99 5.49 27.07 14.29
N ASP A 100 6.46 27.96 14.14
CA ASP A 100 7.88 27.63 14.01
C ASP A 100 8.51 27.53 15.41
N LEU A 101 9.05 26.37 15.74
CA LEU A 101 9.69 26.02 17.01
C LEU A 101 11.21 25.86 16.83
N SER A 102 11.97 26.37 17.79
CA SER A 102 13.43 26.24 17.85
C SER A 102 13.86 25.77 19.23
N PHE A 103 14.74 24.78 19.27
CA PHE A 103 15.23 24.18 20.51
C PHE A 103 16.76 24.28 20.58
N LYS A 104 17.27 25.01 21.56
CA LYS A 104 18.71 25.27 21.69
C LYS A 104 19.27 24.68 22.98
N LYS A 105 20.35 23.91 22.86
CA LYS A 105 21.14 23.38 23.97
C LYS A 105 22.63 23.55 23.66
N LYS A 106 23.43 23.94 24.65
CA LYS A 106 24.88 24.13 24.48
C LYS A 106 25.52 22.80 24.07
N GLY A 107 26.35 22.81 23.02
CA GLY A 107 27.05 21.62 22.53
C GLY A 107 26.18 20.66 21.71
N ALA A 108 24.97 21.08 21.31
CA ALA A 108 24.07 20.35 20.44
C ALA A 108 23.66 21.25 19.25
N PRO A 109 23.21 20.68 18.13
CA PRO A 109 22.55 21.46 17.09
C PRO A 109 21.29 22.12 17.63
N GLU A 110 20.89 23.23 17.03
CA GLU A 110 19.56 23.79 17.24
C GLU A 110 18.56 22.98 16.41
N LEU A 111 17.53 22.43 17.06
CA LEU A 111 16.47 21.70 16.37
C LEU A 111 15.42 22.69 15.89
N ILE A 112 14.91 22.49 14.68
CA ILE A 112 13.91 23.35 14.05
C ILE A 112 12.73 22.47 13.66
N PHE A 113 11.54 22.86 14.08
CA PHE A 113 10.29 22.19 13.70
C PHE A 113 9.24 23.22 13.36
N SER A 114 8.34 22.91 12.44
CA SER A 114 7.19 23.78 12.18
C SER A 114 5.92 22.98 11.99
N PHE A 115 4.88 23.36 12.73
CA PHE A 115 3.52 22.86 12.53
C PHE A 115 2.74 23.87 11.72
N THR A 116 2.26 23.47 10.54
CA THR A 116 1.40 24.29 9.68
C THR A 116 -0.04 23.82 9.75
N LEU A 117 -0.96 24.77 9.98
CA LEU A 117 -2.40 24.56 9.84
C LEU A 117 -2.92 25.46 8.72
N TYR A 118 -3.45 24.85 7.67
CA TYR A 118 -4.00 25.56 6.51
C TYR A 118 -5.44 26.04 6.78
N ALA A 119 -5.82 27.16 6.18
CA ALA A 119 -7.18 27.66 6.20
C ALA A 119 -8.13 26.60 5.61
N SER A 120 -9.29 26.42 6.23
CA SER A 120 -10.33 25.46 5.80
C SER A 120 -9.96 23.98 5.91
N GLN A 121 -8.72 23.65 6.30
CA GLN A 121 -8.24 22.31 6.56
C GLN A 121 -8.27 22.01 8.08
N ASP A 122 -8.05 20.76 8.45
CA ASP A 122 -8.18 20.23 9.81
C ASP A 122 -7.07 19.19 10.12
N PHE A 123 -6.05 19.16 9.28
CA PHE A 123 -4.83 18.39 9.45
C PHE A 123 -3.65 19.34 9.73
N PHE A 124 -2.60 18.81 10.34
CA PHE A 124 -1.32 19.49 10.47
C PHE A 124 -0.32 18.94 9.47
N GLY A 125 0.35 19.86 8.77
CA GLY A 125 1.61 19.58 8.09
C GLY A 125 2.78 19.83 9.05
N LEU A 126 3.79 18.96 9.06
CA LEU A 126 5.00 19.19 9.85
C LEU A 126 6.26 19.15 8.97
N GLU A 127 7.14 20.11 9.16
CA GLU A 127 8.52 20.12 8.64
C GLU A 127 9.52 20.13 9.81
N ALA A 128 10.73 19.65 9.55
CA ALA A 128 11.77 19.54 10.56
C ALA A 128 13.17 19.74 9.98
N GLY A 129 14.11 20.12 10.83
CA GLY A 129 15.48 20.41 10.43
C GLY A 129 16.40 20.70 11.61
N ILE A 130 17.63 21.06 11.28
CA ILE A 130 18.62 21.50 12.25
C ILE A 130 19.39 22.73 11.75
N GLN A 131 19.86 23.53 12.69
CA GLN A 131 21.00 24.41 12.50
C GLN A 131 22.18 23.76 13.22
N ASN A 132 23.21 23.37 12.45
CA ASN A 132 24.39 22.74 13.04
C ASN A 132 25.24 23.81 13.75
N ALA A 133 25.10 23.87 15.07
CA ALA A 133 25.86 24.76 15.94
C ALA A 133 27.05 24.06 16.60
N THR A 134 27.39 22.82 16.19
CA THR A 134 28.55 22.09 16.69
C THR A 134 29.77 22.32 15.81
N GLU A 135 30.93 21.85 16.26
CA GLU A 135 32.19 21.92 15.51
C GLU A 135 32.37 20.72 14.54
N SER A 136 31.43 19.77 14.53
CA SER A 136 31.53 18.54 13.75
C SER A 136 30.43 18.44 12.72
N ILE A 137 30.69 17.71 11.63
CA ILE A 137 29.66 17.31 10.66
C ILE A 137 28.58 16.51 11.39
N ILE A 138 27.32 16.76 11.04
CA ILE A 138 26.17 15.97 11.49
C ILE A 138 25.58 15.25 10.27
N ARG A 139 25.22 13.98 10.45
CA ARG A 139 24.37 13.25 9.51
C ARG A 139 22.97 13.14 10.11
N VAL A 140 22.00 13.87 9.58
CA VAL A 140 20.58 13.75 9.98
C VAL A 140 20.04 12.46 9.39
N LYS A 141 19.88 11.44 10.23
CA LYS A 141 19.40 10.11 9.83
C LYS A 141 17.94 9.92 10.18
N ASP A 142 17.53 10.38 11.35
CA ASP A 142 16.17 10.17 11.85
C ASP A 142 15.53 11.49 12.25
N ILE A 143 14.27 11.67 11.88
CA ILE A 143 13.44 12.82 12.24
C ILE A 143 12.10 12.29 12.77
N TYR A 144 11.81 12.52 14.04
CA TYR A 144 10.53 12.16 14.64
C TYR A 144 9.64 13.39 14.72
N ALA A 145 8.59 13.37 13.91
CA ALA A 145 7.46 14.28 13.99
C ALA A 145 6.62 14.03 15.25
N LEU A 146 6.63 12.78 15.72
CA LEU A 146 5.92 12.32 16.90
C LEU A 146 6.76 11.16 17.48
N ALA A 147 7.43 11.42 18.60
CA ALA A 147 8.13 10.41 19.38
C ALA A 147 7.30 10.07 20.63
N ASP A 148 7.12 8.76 20.86
CA ASP A 148 6.62 8.18 22.11
C ASP A 148 5.28 8.74 22.64
N ALA A 149 4.39 9.15 21.74
CA ALA A 149 3.13 9.79 22.13
C ALA A 149 2.09 8.79 22.62
N GLU A 150 1.32 9.18 23.64
CA GLU A 150 0.15 8.45 24.07
C GLU A 150 -1.03 8.75 23.14
N LEU A 151 -1.64 7.69 22.58
CA LEU A 151 -2.80 7.82 21.71
C LEU A 151 -4.07 7.47 22.47
N TYR A 152 -5.06 8.37 22.42
CA TYR A 152 -6.39 8.17 23.01
C TYR A 152 -6.34 7.74 24.49
N SER A 153 -5.44 8.36 25.27
CA SER A 153 -5.31 8.07 26.70
C SER A 153 -6.63 8.33 27.43
N GLY A 154 -7.15 7.29 28.11
CA GLY A 154 -8.44 7.33 28.82
C GLY A 154 -9.69 7.25 27.93
N TYR A 155 -9.57 6.82 26.68
CA TYR A 155 -10.70 6.41 25.83
C TYR A 155 -10.95 4.90 25.96
N ASP A 156 -12.15 4.44 25.59
CA ASP A 156 -12.45 3.02 25.43
C ASP A 156 -12.36 2.64 23.95
N LEU A 157 -11.30 1.92 23.59
CA LEU A 157 -11.03 1.49 22.22
C LEU A 157 -11.58 0.07 21.92
N SER A 158 -12.40 -0.52 22.80
CA SER A 158 -12.82 -1.92 22.67
C SER A 158 -13.73 -2.17 21.47
N LYS A 159 -14.59 -1.20 21.11
CA LYS A 159 -15.66 -1.36 20.13
C LYS A 159 -15.29 -0.87 18.74
N ASP A 160 -15.57 -1.68 17.72
CA ASP A 160 -15.36 -1.39 16.29
C ASP A 160 -13.94 -0.88 15.95
N PHE A 161 -12.93 -1.33 16.71
CA PHE A 161 -11.53 -0.99 16.47
C PHE A 161 -10.99 -1.62 15.20
N ALA A 162 -10.30 -0.83 14.39
CA ALA A 162 -9.52 -1.28 13.25
C ALA A 162 -8.39 -0.30 12.95
N MET A 163 -7.32 -0.81 12.34
CA MET A 163 -6.29 -0.02 11.70
C MET A 163 -6.13 -0.45 10.24
N ILE A 164 -5.75 0.48 9.36
CA ILE A 164 -5.41 0.22 7.96
C ILE A 164 -3.97 0.65 7.72
N ASP A 165 -3.20 -0.27 7.14
CA ASP A 165 -1.86 -0.06 6.66
C ASP A 165 -1.86 0.59 5.26
N GLY A 166 -1.21 1.75 5.16
CA GLY A 166 -1.03 2.47 3.91
C GLY A 166 0.29 2.18 3.22
N PHE A 167 0.90 1.02 3.42
CA PHE A 167 2.07 0.59 2.66
C PHE A 167 1.82 0.57 1.14
N SER A 168 2.84 0.79 0.30
CA SER A 168 2.73 0.77 -1.18
C SER A 168 3.44 -0.46 -1.76
N GLY A 169 3.06 -0.95 -2.93
CA GLY A 169 3.71 -2.14 -3.50
C GLY A 169 3.46 -3.45 -2.74
N GLY A 170 4.42 -4.39 -2.82
CA GLY A 170 4.19 -5.82 -2.56
C GLY A 170 4.64 -6.40 -1.21
N GLU A 171 5.41 -5.72 -0.36
CA GLU A 171 5.69 -6.19 1.02
C GLU A 171 4.33 -6.25 1.76
N PRO A 172 3.88 -7.41 2.28
CA PRO A 172 4.63 -8.49 2.92
C PRO A 172 4.79 -9.79 2.09
N LEU A 173 4.66 -9.78 0.77
CA LEU A 173 4.68 -11.02 -0.03
C LEU A 173 5.99 -11.80 0.02
N GLU A 174 7.04 -11.21 0.62
CA GLU A 174 8.26 -11.92 1.00
C GLU A 174 8.02 -13.11 1.96
N TYR A 175 6.84 -13.22 2.58
CA TYR A 175 6.52 -14.22 3.59
C TYR A 175 5.76 -15.45 3.07
N GLY A 176 5.69 -15.64 1.76
CA GLY A 176 5.12 -16.84 1.12
C GLY A 176 3.65 -17.12 1.45
N GLU A 177 2.96 -16.29 2.23
CA GLU A 177 1.50 -16.30 2.32
C GLU A 177 1.04 -15.35 1.24
N ARG A 178 0.26 -15.89 0.30
CA ARG A 178 -0.36 -15.06 -0.73
C ARG A 178 -1.30 -14.02 -0.11
N PHE A 179 -1.88 -14.31 1.05
CA PHE A 179 -2.86 -13.48 1.74
C PHE A 179 -2.25 -12.54 2.78
N TYR A 180 -2.31 -11.24 2.48
CA TYR A 180 -2.10 -10.16 3.45
C TYR A 180 -3.27 -9.17 3.31
N SER A 181 -3.86 -8.80 4.45
CA SER A 181 -4.87 -7.74 4.50
C SER A 181 -4.27 -6.47 5.09
N PRO A 182 -4.30 -5.35 4.35
CA PRO A 182 -3.95 -4.03 4.90
C PRO A 182 -4.77 -3.64 6.13
N LEU A 183 -5.98 -4.19 6.32
CA LEU A 183 -6.80 -3.93 7.50
C LEU A 183 -6.48 -4.94 8.60
N THR A 184 -6.21 -4.45 9.80
CA THR A 184 -5.95 -5.27 10.99
C THR A 184 -6.74 -4.81 12.20
N ARG A 185 -6.99 -5.74 13.12
CA ARG A 185 -7.57 -5.49 14.45
C ARG A 185 -6.61 -5.83 15.59
N ALA A 186 -5.33 -6.01 15.26
CA ALA A 186 -4.25 -6.27 16.19
C ALA A 186 -3.94 -5.05 17.07
N ASN A 187 -3.17 -5.29 18.13
CA ASN A 187 -2.70 -4.26 19.06
C ASN A 187 -1.42 -3.55 18.59
N ALA A 188 -0.94 -3.88 17.40
CA ALA A 188 0.24 -3.27 16.80
C ALA A 188 0.08 -3.20 15.29
N LEU A 189 0.48 -2.07 14.71
CA LEU A 189 0.68 -1.91 13.28
C LEU A 189 1.89 -1.00 13.05
N LYS A 190 2.76 -1.42 12.12
CA LYS A 190 3.91 -0.64 11.67
C LYS A 190 3.83 -0.50 10.16
N SER A 191 3.72 0.74 9.69
CA SER A 191 3.64 1.04 8.26
C SER A 191 4.87 1.82 7.82
N ARG A 192 5.39 1.52 6.63
CA ARG A 192 6.42 2.33 5.95
C ARG A 192 5.82 3.47 5.11
N ASN A 193 4.68 3.97 5.56
CA ASN A 193 4.15 5.26 5.15
C ASN A 193 3.14 5.78 6.18
N ASN A 194 1.89 5.28 6.10
CA ASN A 194 0.77 5.85 6.84
C ASN A 194 -0.09 4.80 7.52
N ILE A 195 -0.67 5.18 8.65
CA ILE A 195 -1.68 4.39 9.36
C ILE A 195 -2.96 5.21 9.48
N TYR A 196 -4.08 4.53 9.24
CA TYR A 196 -5.39 4.98 9.68
C TYR A 196 -5.85 4.12 10.87
N LEU A 197 -6.31 4.72 11.95
CA LEU A 197 -6.89 4.06 13.12
C LEU A 197 -8.33 4.54 13.31
N THR A 198 -9.24 3.64 13.66
CA THR A 198 -10.62 4.00 14.03
C THR A 198 -11.20 3.09 15.09
N PHE A 199 -12.14 3.63 15.88
CA PHE A 199 -12.96 2.89 16.85
C PHE A 199 -14.24 3.68 17.14
N VAL A 200 -15.16 3.10 17.92
CA VAL A 200 -16.39 3.75 18.35
C VAL A 200 -16.44 3.83 19.88
N GLN A 201 -16.67 5.03 20.40
CA GLN A 201 -16.96 5.29 21.81
C GLN A 201 -18.19 6.20 21.90
N ASP A 202 -19.11 5.92 22.83
CA ASP A 202 -20.31 6.74 23.06
C ASP A 202 -21.11 7.03 21.77
N SER A 203 -21.19 6.03 20.88
CA SER A 203 -21.82 6.12 19.55
C SER A 203 -21.17 7.11 18.58
N LYS A 204 -20.01 7.68 18.92
CA LYS A 204 -19.18 8.51 18.05
C LYS A 204 -18.02 7.68 17.52
N ARG A 205 -17.73 7.84 16.23
CA ARG A 205 -16.53 7.25 15.62
C ARG A 205 -15.37 8.23 15.79
N HIS A 206 -14.27 7.72 16.33
CA HIS A 206 -13.00 8.42 16.43
C HIS A 206 -12.04 7.90 15.35
N GLN A 207 -11.14 8.77 14.88
CA GLN A 207 -10.14 8.40 13.89
C GLN A 207 -8.83 9.17 14.08
N LEU A 208 -7.73 8.52 13.71
CA LEU A 208 -6.41 9.14 13.55
C LEU A 208 -5.82 8.67 12.21
N THR A 209 -5.45 9.62 11.36
CA THR A 209 -4.64 9.38 10.15
C THR A 209 -3.29 10.06 10.33
N MET A 210 -2.20 9.31 10.23
CA MET A 210 -0.86 9.88 10.26
C MET A 210 0.06 9.20 9.24
N GLY A 211 0.94 9.97 8.60
CA GLY A 211 1.81 9.48 7.54
C GLY A 211 2.67 10.56 6.89
N GLY A 212 3.17 10.27 5.68
CA GLY A 212 3.93 11.22 4.88
C GLY A 212 3.09 12.10 3.99
N LEU A 213 3.52 13.35 3.78
CA LEU A 213 2.87 14.32 2.89
C LEU A 213 3.68 14.57 1.60
N SER A 214 5.02 14.65 1.67
CA SER A 214 5.94 14.79 0.52
C SER A 214 7.23 13.99 0.68
N TYR A 215 7.82 13.39 -0.34
CA TYR A 215 9.01 12.53 -0.17
C TYR A 215 10.19 13.02 -1.00
N HIS A 216 11.36 13.18 -0.38
CA HIS A 216 12.56 13.70 -1.02
C HIS A 216 13.83 13.06 -0.45
N ASP A 217 14.17 13.39 0.80
CA ASP A 217 15.44 12.99 1.42
C ASP A 217 15.27 11.77 2.34
N PHE A 218 14.04 11.44 2.75
CA PHE A 218 13.81 10.37 3.71
C PHE A 218 12.59 9.51 3.38
N GLU A 219 12.66 8.24 3.77
CA GLU A 219 11.46 7.41 3.91
C GLU A 219 10.67 7.81 5.15
N LYS A 220 9.38 7.44 5.20
CA LYS A 220 8.53 7.72 6.35
C LYS A 220 7.86 6.49 6.91
N PHE A 221 7.63 6.53 8.21
CA PHE A 221 7.15 5.42 9.00
C PHE A 221 6.12 5.93 10.00
N ALA A 222 5.03 5.18 10.15
CA ALA A 222 3.97 5.44 11.11
C ALA A 222 3.72 4.15 11.91
N TYR A 223 3.93 4.18 13.22
CA TYR A 223 3.76 3.03 14.11
C TYR A 223 2.69 3.33 15.17
N ILE A 224 1.81 2.36 15.42
CA ILE A 224 0.87 2.36 16.53
C ILE A 224 0.97 1.02 17.25
N THR A 225 1.37 1.03 18.52
CA THR A 225 1.61 -0.21 19.27
C THR A 225 1.13 -0.10 20.72
N GLN A 226 0.55 -1.18 21.24
CA GLN A 226 0.40 -1.40 22.67
C GLN A 226 1.50 -2.34 23.16
N ALA A 227 2.17 -1.96 24.25
CA ALA A 227 3.19 -2.80 24.89
C ALA A 227 2.59 -4.09 25.47
N ARG A 228 3.34 -5.18 25.39
CA ARG A 228 2.91 -6.50 25.90
C ARG A 228 2.67 -6.52 27.39
N LYS A 229 3.53 -5.85 28.16
CA LYS A 229 3.34 -5.64 29.60
C LYS A 229 2.00 -4.99 29.94
N THR A 230 1.54 -4.04 29.11
CA THR A 230 0.24 -3.39 29.28
C THR A 230 -0.89 -4.38 28.98
N GLU A 231 -0.79 -5.13 27.88
CA GLU A 231 -1.78 -6.16 27.52
C GLU A 231 -1.98 -7.20 28.61
N LEU A 232 -0.88 -7.64 29.23
CA LEU A 232 -0.84 -8.68 30.26
C LEU A 232 -1.18 -8.17 31.68
N ARG A 233 -1.42 -6.86 31.88
CA ARG A 233 -1.54 -6.27 33.22
C ARG A 233 -2.63 -6.92 34.08
N ALA A 234 -3.81 -7.10 33.50
CA ALA A 234 -4.98 -7.65 34.18
C ALA A 234 -5.23 -9.12 33.80
N GLY A 235 -5.84 -9.88 34.71
CA GLY A 235 -6.35 -11.22 34.43
C GLY A 235 -7.62 -11.22 33.59
N ALA A 236 -8.16 -12.38 33.25
CA ALA A 236 -9.45 -12.49 32.54
C ALA A 236 -10.64 -11.95 33.36
N ASP A 237 -10.47 -11.77 34.67
CA ASP A 237 -11.42 -11.14 35.59
C ASP A 237 -11.30 -9.59 35.62
N GLY A 238 -10.41 -9.01 34.81
CA GLY A 238 -10.17 -7.57 34.73
C GLY A 238 -9.37 -7.00 35.91
N LYS A 239 -8.86 -7.84 36.83
CA LYS A 239 -8.08 -7.38 37.97
C LYS A 239 -6.59 -7.36 37.68
N ASP A 240 -5.96 -6.23 37.98
CA ASP A 240 -4.51 -6.07 37.93
C ASP A 240 -3.84 -7.11 38.83
N SER A 241 -3.03 -7.98 38.23
CA SER A 241 -2.44 -9.14 38.90
C SER A 241 -1.05 -9.50 38.39
N LEU A 242 -0.54 -8.82 37.35
CA LEU A 242 0.82 -8.96 36.86
C LEU A 242 1.81 -8.40 37.90
N LEU A 243 2.69 -9.25 38.43
CA LEU A 243 3.68 -8.89 39.45
C LEU A 243 5.02 -8.56 38.81
N CYS A 244 5.52 -9.42 37.92
CA CYS A 244 6.80 -9.25 37.25
C CYS A 244 6.68 -9.61 35.77
N TYR A 245 7.45 -8.97 34.92
CA TYR A 245 7.49 -9.21 33.48
C TYR A 245 8.90 -8.96 32.95
N LEU A 246 9.37 -9.81 32.02
CA LEU A 246 10.62 -9.64 31.31
C LEU A 246 10.38 -9.83 29.80
N ASP A 247 10.71 -8.80 29.00
CA ASP A 247 10.97 -8.90 27.55
C ASP A 247 12.40 -9.43 27.34
N LEU A 248 12.55 -10.69 26.92
CA LEU A 248 13.85 -11.37 26.89
C LEU A 248 14.55 -11.25 25.52
N PRO A 249 15.88 -11.05 25.52
CA PRO A 249 16.78 -10.86 26.66
C PRO A 249 17.07 -9.37 26.87
N ARG A 250 16.14 -8.46 26.54
CA ARG A 250 16.35 -7.02 26.70
C ARG A 250 16.34 -6.65 28.17
N GLU A 251 15.43 -7.25 28.92
CA GLU A 251 15.32 -7.14 30.36
C GLU A 251 15.91 -8.40 31.03
N HIS A 252 16.55 -8.21 32.17
CA HIS A 252 17.18 -9.30 32.92
C HIS A 252 16.66 -9.44 34.34
N LEU A 253 16.01 -8.42 34.90
CA LEU A 253 15.51 -8.41 36.27
C LEU A 253 14.22 -7.60 36.32
N SER A 254 13.17 -8.19 36.89
CA SER A 254 11.94 -7.49 37.24
C SER A 254 11.66 -7.72 38.71
N LYS A 255 11.41 -6.65 39.46
CA LYS A 255 11.07 -6.69 40.89
C LYS A 255 9.77 -5.94 41.15
N TYR A 256 8.83 -6.60 41.82
CA TYR A 256 7.57 -6.02 42.25
C TYR A 256 7.71 -5.28 43.58
N SER A 257 6.77 -4.38 43.87
CA SER A 257 6.81 -3.52 45.07
C SER A 257 6.79 -4.30 46.39
N SER A 258 6.16 -5.48 46.43
CA SER A 258 6.16 -6.35 47.62
C SER A 258 7.37 -7.28 47.74
N GLY A 259 8.35 -7.19 46.84
CA GLY A 259 9.63 -7.88 46.90
C GLY A 259 9.82 -8.99 45.87
N GLU A 260 8.74 -9.63 45.40
CA GLU A 260 8.79 -10.71 44.42
C GLU A 260 9.61 -10.29 43.20
N CYS A 261 10.53 -11.14 42.75
CA CYS A 261 11.34 -10.83 41.59
C CYS A 261 11.62 -12.06 40.72
N ILE A 262 11.80 -11.84 39.43
CA ILE A 262 12.31 -12.82 38.46
C ILE A 262 13.55 -12.26 37.77
N GLU A 263 14.56 -13.10 37.57
CA GLU A 263 15.85 -12.72 36.98
C GLU A 263 16.34 -13.75 35.96
N LEU A 264 16.79 -13.31 34.78
CA LEU A 264 17.48 -14.14 33.80
C LEU A 264 18.93 -14.37 34.24
N ILE A 265 19.22 -15.56 34.76
CA ILE A 265 20.55 -15.92 35.28
C ILE A 265 21.44 -16.54 34.19
N GLU A 266 20.86 -17.35 33.30
CA GLU A 266 21.57 -18.10 32.24
C GLU A 266 20.82 -18.06 30.91
N GLY A 267 21.55 -17.99 29.78
CA GLY A 267 20.95 -17.90 28.44
C GLY A 267 20.75 -16.48 27.93
N LYS A 268 21.66 -15.56 28.28
CA LYS A 268 21.58 -14.12 27.98
C LYS A 268 21.87 -13.74 26.53
N LYS A 269 22.25 -14.69 25.66
CA LYS A 269 22.53 -14.36 24.25
C LYS A 269 21.22 -13.90 23.60
N ARG A 270 21.30 -12.89 22.73
CA ARG A 270 20.15 -12.41 21.98
C ARG A 270 20.00 -13.18 20.68
N ARG A 271 18.83 -13.76 20.47
CA ARG A 271 18.34 -14.10 19.12
C ARG A 271 17.38 -13.01 18.68
N ARG A 272 17.63 -12.42 17.51
CA ARG A 272 16.65 -11.59 16.81
C ARG A 272 16.03 -12.46 15.75
N TRP A 273 14.71 -12.48 15.71
CA TRP A 273 13.94 -13.18 14.70
C TRP A 273 13.69 -12.26 13.52
N GLU A 274 13.59 -12.86 12.36
CA GLU A 274 13.20 -12.15 11.15
C GLU A 274 11.65 -11.98 11.17
N ASN A 275 11.12 -11.01 10.42
CA ASN A 275 9.67 -10.81 10.22
C ASN A 275 8.89 -10.33 11.45
N HIS A 276 9.55 -9.57 12.33
CA HIS A 276 8.97 -9.08 13.59
C HIS A 276 8.18 -7.78 13.43
N GLU A 277 8.25 -7.14 12.27
CA GLU A 277 7.56 -5.90 11.93
C GLU A 277 6.03 -6.02 11.98
N PHE A 278 5.46 -7.22 11.84
CA PHE A 278 4.01 -7.51 11.95
C PHE A 278 3.53 -7.87 13.37
N ARG A 279 4.40 -7.73 14.37
CA ARG A 279 4.12 -8.03 15.77
C ARG A 279 4.60 -6.88 16.67
N CYS A 280 4.41 -7.06 17.97
CA CYS A 280 5.02 -6.19 18.97
C CYS A 280 6.55 -6.35 18.97
N SER A 281 7.26 -5.31 19.43
CA SER A 281 8.72 -5.33 19.51
C SER A 281 9.30 -6.38 20.45
N GLU A 282 8.53 -6.81 21.43
CA GLU A 282 8.91 -7.73 22.51
C GLU A 282 9.00 -9.17 21.99
N MET A 283 8.20 -9.52 20.98
CA MET A 283 8.27 -10.83 20.32
C MET A 283 9.30 -10.89 19.19
N SER A 284 10.00 -9.78 18.91
CA SER A 284 11.04 -9.73 17.88
C SER A 284 12.35 -10.41 18.27
N THR A 285 12.51 -10.68 19.57
CA THR A 285 13.73 -11.23 20.14
C THR A 285 13.42 -12.35 21.11
N SER A 286 14.38 -13.23 21.33
CA SER A 286 14.36 -14.22 22.42
C SER A 286 15.72 -14.28 23.09
N ALA A 287 15.71 -14.62 24.37
CA ALA A 287 16.87 -15.20 25.04
C ALA A 287 17.28 -16.47 24.31
N LYS A 288 18.58 -16.69 24.19
CA LYS A 288 19.21 -17.86 23.59
C LYS A 288 20.25 -18.42 24.55
N GLY A 289 20.12 -19.69 24.91
CA GLY A 289 21.05 -20.40 25.79
C GLY A 289 21.51 -21.71 25.18
N GLU A 290 22.78 -22.06 25.41
CA GLU A 290 23.36 -23.32 24.96
C GLU A 290 22.94 -24.43 25.93
N GLY A 291 22.05 -25.32 25.50
CA GLY A 291 21.47 -26.43 26.26
C GLY A 291 20.40 -26.04 27.28
N LYS A 292 20.43 -24.81 27.81
CA LYS A 292 19.42 -24.31 28.77
C LYS A 292 19.30 -22.80 28.89
N ILE A 293 18.13 -22.35 29.34
CA ILE A 293 17.87 -21.01 29.89
C ILE A 293 17.40 -21.17 31.33
N VAL A 294 17.88 -20.31 32.24
CA VAL A 294 17.50 -20.34 33.66
C VAL A 294 16.99 -18.98 34.11
N ILE A 295 15.74 -18.95 34.58
CA ILE A 295 15.12 -17.80 35.25
C ILE A 295 14.98 -18.13 36.73
N GLU A 296 15.50 -17.28 37.61
CA GLU A 296 15.35 -17.44 39.05
C GLU A 296 14.23 -16.54 39.59
N ALA A 297 13.28 -17.12 40.31
CA ALA A 297 12.24 -16.41 41.04
C ALA A 297 12.55 -16.41 42.54
N ARG A 298 12.51 -15.24 43.19
CA ARG A 298 12.85 -15.07 44.62
C ARG A 298 11.82 -14.20 45.35
N GLU A 299 11.94 -14.19 46.68
CA GLU A 299 11.12 -13.38 47.59
C GLU A 299 9.61 -13.68 47.51
N LEU A 300 9.23 -14.90 47.09
CA LEU A 300 7.83 -15.30 46.96
C LEU A 300 7.15 -15.40 48.33
N LYS A 301 5.94 -14.84 48.44
CA LYS A 301 5.12 -14.97 49.65
C LYS A 301 4.58 -16.39 49.81
N LYS A 302 4.97 -17.06 50.89
CA LYS A 302 4.46 -18.38 51.26
C LYS A 302 2.94 -18.36 51.41
N GLY A 303 2.26 -19.36 50.86
CA GLY A 303 0.79 -19.49 50.93
C GLY A 303 0.01 -18.62 49.94
N ARG A 304 0.67 -17.79 49.12
CA ARG A 304 0.03 -17.10 47.98
C ARG A 304 0.17 -17.97 46.73
N PRO A 305 -0.91 -18.30 46.01
CA PRO A 305 -0.79 -18.96 44.70
C PRO A 305 -0.15 -18.01 43.67
N TYR A 306 0.65 -18.57 42.76
CA TYR A 306 1.27 -17.83 41.67
C TYR A 306 1.04 -18.57 40.34
N ILE A 307 1.02 -17.79 39.26
CA ILE A 307 0.90 -18.28 37.90
C ILE A 307 2.13 -17.79 37.13
N LEU A 308 2.79 -18.70 36.42
CA LEU A 308 3.92 -18.39 35.54
C LEU A 308 3.42 -18.30 34.12
N GLY A 309 3.64 -17.15 33.47
CA GLY A 309 3.38 -17.02 32.04
C GLY A 309 4.66 -16.90 31.23
N LEU A 310 4.57 -17.32 29.97
CA LEU A 310 5.69 -17.32 29.03
C LEU A 310 5.22 -17.24 27.58
N SER A 311 6.14 -16.83 26.70
CA SER A 311 5.99 -16.95 25.25
C SER A 311 7.28 -17.42 24.58
N TRP A 312 7.15 -18.11 23.46
CA TRP A 312 8.29 -18.64 22.70
C TRP A 312 7.96 -18.88 21.22
N TRP A 313 8.98 -18.93 20.38
CA TRP A 313 8.89 -19.35 18.97
C TRP A 313 10.28 -19.47 18.32
N HIS A 314 10.30 -20.02 17.11
CA HIS A 314 11.46 -20.23 16.23
C HIS A 314 11.18 -19.59 14.84
N GLY A 315 11.33 -18.26 14.74
CA GLY A 315 10.97 -17.48 13.54
C GLY A 315 12.14 -17.15 12.60
N LEU A 316 12.48 -18.06 11.68
CA LEU A 316 13.58 -17.91 10.72
C LEU A 316 13.11 -17.67 9.29
N ARG A 317 13.72 -16.71 8.60
CA ARG A 317 13.40 -16.38 7.22
C ARG A 317 14.15 -17.30 6.27
N HIS A 318 13.39 -18.17 5.61
CA HIS A 318 13.84 -19.10 4.57
C HIS A 318 14.69 -20.28 5.06
N GLY A 319 14.63 -21.37 4.29
CA GLY A 319 15.29 -22.63 4.59
C GLY A 319 14.34 -23.64 5.25
N ASP A 320 14.75 -24.90 5.19
CA ASP A 320 14.17 -25.98 5.95
C ASP A 320 14.96 -26.13 7.24
N HIS A 321 14.30 -25.94 8.38
CA HIS A 321 14.91 -26.05 9.70
C HIS A 321 14.27 -27.19 10.49
N ALA A 322 15.09 -27.94 11.21
CA ALA A 322 14.59 -28.98 12.10
C ALA A 322 13.70 -28.38 13.19
N ASP A 323 12.64 -29.10 13.57
CA ASP A 323 11.80 -28.70 14.69
C ASP A 323 12.61 -28.71 15.99
N ILE A 324 12.53 -27.60 16.73
CA ILE A 324 13.19 -27.47 18.03
C ILE A 324 12.19 -27.87 19.09
N VAL A 325 12.48 -28.94 19.82
CA VAL A 325 11.63 -29.45 20.88
C VAL A 325 12.18 -29.03 22.24
N GLN A 326 11.39 -28.28 23.01
CA GLN A 326 11.75 -27.76 24.32
C GLN A 326 10.80 -28.22 25.42
N SER A 327 11.36 -28.29 26.63
CA SER A 327 10.64 -28.56 27.87
C SER A 327 10.93 -27.47 28.88
N ILE A 328 9.97 -27.20 29.75
CA ILE A 328 10.07 -26.22 30.85
C ILE A 328 9.86 -26.96 32.15
N PHE A 329 10.79 -26.76 33.07
CA PHE A 329 10.74 -27.32 34.42
C PHE A 329 10.81 -26.22 35.47
N VAL A 330 10.25 -26.50 36.64
CA VAL A 330 10.46 -25.73 37.86
C VAL A 330 11.31 -26.54 38.82
N GLU A 331 12.44 -25.97 39.23
CA GLU A 331 13.39 -26.56 40.18
C GLU A 331 13.39 -25.77 41.49
N PHE A 332 13.24 -26.46 42.62
CA PHE A 332 13.19 -25.83 43.94
C PHE A 332 13.74 -26.76 45.02
N GLU A 333 14.23 -26.18 46.12
CA GLU A 333 14.72 -26.96 47.25
C GLU A 333 13.55 -27.47 48.12
N GLN A 334 13.53 -28.76 48.39
CA GLN A 334 12.60 -29.39 49.32
C GLN A 334 13.36 -30.44 50.14
N ASN A 335 13.35 -30.29 51.47
CA ASN A 335 14.02 -31.21 52.41
C ASN A 335 15.52 -31.44 52.11
N GLY A 336 16.26 -30.39 51.71
CA GLY A 336 17.69 -30.47 51.40
C GLY A 336 18.03 -31.13 50.05
N SER A 337 17.05 -31.37 49.18
CA SER A 337 17.24 -31.88 47.81
C SER A 337 16.54 -30.97 46.79
N ILE A 338 17.10 -30.86 45.59
CA ILE A 338 16.47 -30.14 44.48
C ILE A 338 15.40 -31.03 43.86
N ARG A 339 14.13 -30.61 43.94
CA ARG A 339 13.02 -31.24 43.23
C ARG A 339 12.84 -30.54 41.88
N LYS A 340 12.64 -31.32 40.82
CA LYS A 340 12.38 -30.87 39.45
C LYS A 340 10.99 -31.32 39.02
N VAL A 341 10.13 -30.38 38.65
CA VAL A 341 8.74 -30.65 38.24
C VAL A 341 8.53 -30.12 36.82
N PRO A 342 8.03 -30.94 35.88
CA PRO A 342 7.70 -30.47 34.53
C PRO A 342 6.49 -29.52 34.54
N LEU A 343 6.56 -28.45 33.75
CA LEU A 343 5.43 -27.60 33.40
C LEU A 343 4.97 -27.84 31.96
N ILE A 344 5.92 -27.93 31.02
CA ILE A 344 5.70 -28.28 29.61
C ILE A 344 6.77 -29.30 29.24
N GLU A 345 6.39 -30.39 28.57
CA GLU A 345 7.32 -31.41 28.12
C GLU A 345 7.20 -31.61 26.61
N ASP A 346 8.36 -31.75 25.96
CA ASP A 346 8.50 -32.22 24.59
C ASP A 346 7.66 -31.45 23.57
N ARG A 347 7.60 -30.12 23.73
CA ARG A 347 6.84 -29.26 22.84
C ARG A 347 7.74 -28.73 21.73
N ALA A 348 7.35 -28.99 20.49
CA ALA A 348 7.93 -28.31 19.34
C ALA A 348 7.64 -26.81 19.42
N LEU A 349 8.66 -25.98 19.26
CA LEU A 349 8.49 -24.54 19.16
C LEU A 349 7.73 -24.18 17.89
N PRO A 350 6.78 -23.23 17.94
CA PRO A 350 6.15 -22.69 16.75
C PRO A 350 7.20 -22.19 15.76
N ARG A 351 7.05 -22.56 14.49
CA ARG A 351 8.00 -22.21 13.44
C ARG A 351 7.39 -21.26 12.43
N PHE A 352 8.18 -20.28 12.01
CA PHE A 352 7.83 -19.42 10.89
C PHE A 352 9.00 -19.45 9.89
N ASP A 353 8.93 -20.33 8.89
CA ASP A 353 9.97 -20.54 7.87
C ASP A 353 9.38 -20.83 6.47
N GLY A 354 10.18 -21.42 5.56
CA GLY A 354 9.74 -21.78 4.22
C GLY A 354 8.74 -22.95 4.16
N GLN A 355 8.50 -23.66 5.28
CA GLN A 355 7.64 -24.84 5.37
C GLN A 355 6.46 -24.69 6.34
N SER A 356 6.68 -24.14 7.53
CA SER A 356 5.67 -23.94 8.56
C SER A 356 5.49 -22.45 8.88
N LYS A 357 4.24 -22.04 9.16
CA LYS A 357 3.87 -20.66 9.49
C LYS A 357 2.94 -20.63 10.68
N GLU A 358 3.53 -20.84 11.83
CA GLU A 358 2.87 -20.82 13.11
C GLU A 358 3.13 -19.49 13.81
N ASP A 359 2.11 -19.02 14.50
CA ASP A 359 2.22 -17.81 15.31
C ASP A 359 2.89 -18.12 16.66
N VAL A 360 3.42 -17.10 17.31
CA VAL A 360 4.01 -17.20 18.65
C VAL A 360 3.02 -17.86 19.61
N GLU A 361 3.48 -18.85 20.37
CA GLU A 361 2.68 -19.50 21.41
C GLU A 361 2.96 -18.90 22.79
N GLN A 362 1.93 -18.85 23.62
CA GLN A 362 1.99 -18.35 24.98
C GLN A 362 1.03 -19.12 25.89
N ALA A 363 1.32 -19.14 27.19
CA ALA A 363 0.49 -19.77 28.21
C ALA A 363 0.65 -19.09 29.57
N GLU A 364 -0.29 -19.34 30.48
CA GLU A 364 -0.21 -19.00 31.90
C GLU A 364 -0.49 -20.23 32.78
N ILE A 365 0.57 -20.78 33.39
CA ILE A 365 0.59 -22.07 34.06
C ILE A 365 0.63 -21.87 35.58
N PRO A 366 -0.32 -22.43 36.36
CA PRO A 366 -0.26 -22.40 37.82
C PRO A 366 1.00 -23.08 38.35
N LEU A 367 1.69 -22.43 39.29
CA LEU A 367 2.91 -22.98 39.88
C LEU A 367 2.61 -24.01 40.98
N PRO A 368 3.41 -25.08 41.12
CA PRO A 368 3.25 -26.07 42.18
C PRO A 368 3.31 -25.42 43.58
N PRO A 369 2.38 -25.74 44.51
CA PRO A 369 2.39 -25.20 45.87
C PRO A 369 3.70 -25.41 46.62
N GLU A 370 4.40 -26.51 46.36
CA GLU A 370 5.68 -26.82 47.01
C GLU A 370 6.82 -25.92 46.52
N ALA A 371 6.81 -25.54 45.23
CA ALA A 371 7.77 -24.57 44.68
C ALA A 371 7.59 -23.19 45.31
N ILE A 372 6.33 -22.80 45.54
CA ILE A 372 5.98 -21.55 46.22
C ILE A 372 6.42 -21.60 47.70
N ALA A 373 6.21 -22.74 48.37
CA ALA A 373 6.57 -22.92 49.78
C ALA A 373 8.09 -22.80 50.04
N ALA A 374 8.92 -23.15 49.04
CA ALA A 374 10.37 -22.98 49.08
C ALA A 374 10.79 -21.49 49.12
N GLY A 375 9.93 -20.56 48.70
CA GLY A 375 10.20 -19.11 48.69
C GLY A 375 11.09 -18.62 47.54
N SER A 376 11.81 -19.54 46.90
CA SER A 376 12.53 -19.33 45.63
C SER A 376 12.51 -20.60 44.79
N PHE A 377 12.45 -20.44 43.47
CA PHE A 377 12.56 -21.54 42.51
C PHE A 377 13.26 -21.07 41.24
N ARG A 378 13.66 -22.02 40.39
CA ARG A 378 14.23 -21.76 39.07
C ARG A 378 13.32 -22.33 38.00
N VAL A 379 12.98 -21.53 37.00
CA VAL A 379 12.42 -22.01 35.73
C VAL A 379 13.59 -22.39 34.85
N VAL A 380 13.64 -23.66 34.43
CA VAL A 380 14.70 -24.20 33.59
C VAL A 380 14.08 -24.65 32.27
N VAL A 381 14.44 -23.97 31.19
CA VAL A 381 14.06 -24.35 29.82
C VAL A 381 15.21 -25.17 29.25
N THR A 382 14.92 -26.34 28.70
CA THR A 382 15.90 -27.26 28.09
C THR A 382 15.36 -27.83 26.78
N ASN A 383 16.21 -28.38 25.92
CA ASN A 383 15.78 -29.09 24.71
C ASN A 383 16.19 -30.57 24.72
N LYS A 384 15.59 -31.38 23.83
CA LYS A 384 16.00 -32.78 23.57
C LYS A 384 16.94 -32.86 22.36
N ALA A 385 18.17 -32.36 22.52
CA ALA A 385 19.40 -32.75 21.82
C ALA A 385 19.38 -33.04 20.30
N THR A 386 18.63 -32.28 19.49
CA THR A 386 18.91 -32.10 18.04
C THR A 386 19.45 -30.71 17.69
N ASP A 387 19.12 -29.69 18.48
CA ASP A 387 19.71 -28.34 18.44
C ASP A 387 20.51 -28.11 19.74
N GLN A 388 21.62 -27.36 19.66
CA GLN A 388 22.36 -26.95 20.86
C GLN A 388 21.68 -25.81 21.62
N ASP A 389 20.83 -25.02 20.97
CA ASP A 389 20.27 -23.81 21.57
C ASP A 389 18.82 -23.98 22.07
N VAL A 390 18.49 -23.22 23.11
CA VAL A 390 17.16 -23.09 23.72
C VAL A 390 16.72 -21.63 23.64
N TYR A 391 15.43 -21.39 23.40
CA TYR A 391 14.85 -20.07 23.16
C TYR A 391 13.66 -19.78 24.09
N LEU A 392 13.60 -18.53 24.57
CA LEU A 392 12.48 -18.00 25.36
C LEU A 392 12.28 -16.51 25.06
N SER A 393 11.08 -16.09 24.66
CA SER A 393 10.79 -14.72 24.22
C SER A 393 10.40 -13.82 25.39
N GLU A 394 9.43 -14.23 26.19
CA GLU A 394 8.94 -13.47 27.33
C GLU A 394 8.73 -14.41 28.53
N ILE A 395 8.81 -13.87 29.75
CA ILE A 395 8.39 -14.57 30.96
C ILE A 395 7.82 -13.59 31.97
N TRP A 396 6.77 -14.00 32.68
CA TRP A 396 6.12 -13.17 33.69
C TRP A 396 5.54 -13.97 34.85
N LEU A 397 5.33 -13.28 35.97
CA LEU A 397 4.75 -13.83 37.19
C LEU A 397 3.47 -13.07 37.53
N ARG A 398 2.39 -13.81 37.80
CA ARG A 398 1.07 -13.27 38.18
C ARG A 398 0.64 -13.77 39.56
N ASP A 399 -0.09 -12.92 40.28
CA ASP A 399 -0.77 -13.28 41.53
C ASP A 399 -1.96 -14.22 41.23
N GLY A 400 -1.81 -15.49 41.59
CA GLY A 400 -2.78 -16.54 41.29
C GLY A 400 -4.04 -16.50 42.15
N ARG A 401 -4.22 -15.47 42.99
CA ARG A 401 -5.51 -15.21 43.69
C ARG A 401 -6.56 -14.62 42.74
N ASN A 402 -6.12 -14.09 41.59
CA ASN A 402 -6.98 -13.60 40.52
C ASN A 402 -6.88 -14.54 39.32
N ALA A 403 -7.82 -14.41 38.39
CA ALA A 403 -7.86 -15.26 37.20
C ALA A 403 -6.62 -15.07 36.32
N ALA A 404 -6.17 -16.16 35.68
CA ALA A 404 -5.20 -16.07 34.59
C ALA A 404 -5.77 -15.21 33.45
N PHE A 405 -4.90 -14.50 32.73
CA PHE A 405 -5.22 -13.83 31.48
C PHE A 405 -5.28 -14.82 30.31
N LEU A 406 -4.40 -15.82 30.31
CA LEU A 406 -4.31 -16.87 29.29
C LEU A 406 -4.69 -18.24 29.87
N PRO A 407 -5.11 -19.21 29.04
CA PRO A 407 -5.19 -20.60 29.48
C PRO A 407 -3.80 -21.16 29.83
N ALA A 408 -3.79 -22.27 30.58
CA ALA A 408 -2.57 -23.01 30.89
C ALA A 408 -2.01 -23.78 29.68
N GLU A 409 -2.84 -24.03 28.66
CA GLU A 409 -2.43 -24.61 27.39
C GLU A 409 -1.82 -23.55 26.47
N LEU A 410 -0.80 -23.94 25.71
CA LEU A 410 -0.16 -23.07 24.73
C LEU A 410 -1.15 -22.65 23.65
N THR A 411 -1.32 -21.34 23.51
CA THR A 411 -2.26 -20.74 22.57
C THR A 411 -1.53 -19.72 21.70
N PRO A 412 -1.78 -19.71 20.38
CA PRO A 412 -1.28 -18.67 19.49
C PRO A 412 -1.70 -17.25 19.93
N VAL A 413 -0.78 -16.29 19.85
CA VAL A 413 -1.03 -14.88 20.20
C VAL A 413 -2.23 -14.32 19.42
N ALA A 414 -2.35 -14.61 18.13
CA ALA A 414 -3.45 -14.18 17.27
C ALA A 414 -4.83 -14.66 17.72
N LYS A 415 -4.89 -15.78 18.46
CA LYS A 415 -6.12 -16.38 19.00
C LYS A 415 -6.41 -15.94 20.45
N SER A 416 -5.51 -15.19 21.07
CA SER A 416 -5.60 -14.81 22.48
C SER A 416 -6.46 -13.55 22.68
N PRO A 417 -6.96 -13.28 23.91
CA PRO A 417 -7.62 -12.03 24.22
C PRO A 417 -6.69 -10.83 23.94
N ARG A 418 -7.26 -9.75 23.39
CA ARG A 418 -6.52 -8.54 22.98
C ARG A 418 -7.15 -7.29 23.62
N PRO A 419 -6.95 -7.06 24.93
CA PRO A 419 -7.44 -5.84 25.58
C PRO A 419 -6.78 -4.63 24.92
N ARG A 420 -7.55 -3.55 24.75
CA ARG A 420 -7.12 -2.30 24.11
C ARG A 420 -7.13 -1.20 25.17
N LEU A 421 -5.99 -1.02 25.81
CA LEU A 421 -5.85 -0.23 27.04
C LEU A 421 -5.14 1.10 26.79
N SER A 422 -3.97 1.07 26.14
CA SER A 422 -3.23 2.28 25.76
C SER A 422 -2.34 2.01 24.57
N PHE A 423 -2.28 2.95 23.64
CA PHE A 423 -1.41 2.85 22.48
C PHE A 423 -0.34 3.93 22.52
N GLN A 424 0.85 3.57 22.06
CA GLN A 424 1.91 4.51 21.73
C GLN A 424 1.94 4.73 20.22
N GLY A 425 2.04 5.99 19.81
CA GLY A 425 2.23 6.39 18.43
C GLY A 425 3.68 6.80 18.17
N GLN A 426 4.17 6.52 16.97
CA GLN A 426 5.38 7.14 16.42
C GLN A 426 5.13 7.53 14.96
N LEU A 427 5.60 8.72 14.57
CA LEU A 427 5.63 9.18 13.18
C LEU A 427 7.01 9.77 12.92
N PHE A 428 7.76 9.17 12.00
CA PHE A 428 9.14 9.55 11.78
C PHE A 428 9.61 9.30 10.36
N ALA A 429 10.69 9.97 9.99
CA ALA A 429 11.41 9.77 8.76
C ALA A 429 12.80 9.21 9.07
N SER A 430 13.32 8.35 8.19
CA SER A 430 14.62 7.69 8.38
C SER A 430 15.36 7.49 7.06
N ASP A 431 16.68 7.66 7.10
CA ASP A 431 17.61 7.33 6.03
C ASP A 431 18.90 6.70 6.59
N PRO A 432 19.40 5.58 6.04
CA PRO A 432 20.58 4.88 6.56
C PRO A 432 21.87 5.73 6.55
N VAL A 433 22.06 6.57 5.54
CA VAL A 433 23.25 7.41 5.37
C VAL A 433 23.02 8.76 6.05
N GLY A 434 21.85 9.34 5.82
CA GLY A 434 21.40 10.60 6.37
C GLY A 434 21.97 11.83 5.65
N LYS A 435 21.26 12.95 5.79
CA LYS A 435 21.64 14.22 5.20
C LYS A 435 22.87 14.80 5.91
N ARG A 436 23.92 15.12 5.16
CA ARG A 436 25.11 15.82 5.67
C ARG A 436 24.77 17.28 5.98
N VAL A 437 25.21 17.76 7.13
CA VAL A 437 25.07 19.16 7.55
C VAL A 437 26.38 19.60 8.19
N ASP A 438 27.12 20.49 7.52
CA ASP A 438 28.40 20.99 8.02
C ASP A 438 28.25 21.95 9.19
N PRO A 439 29.31 22.14 10.01
CA PRO A 439 29.35 23.19 11.03
C PRO A 439 28.90 24.55 10.48
N GLY A 440 27.94 25.18 11.16
CA GLY A 440 27.38 26.47 10.76
C GLY A 440 26.30 26.41 9.69
N GLN A 441 26.05 25.26 9.05
CA GLN A 441 24.99 25.13 8.05
C GLN A 441 23.62 24.85 8.67
N ARG A 442 22.60 25.31 7.94
CA ARG A 442 21.19 25.04 8.23
C ARG A 442 20.64 24.05 7.22
N TYR A 443 19.88 23.08 7.70
CA TYR A 443 19.12 22.16 6.87
C TYR A 443 17.68 22.07 7.40
N VAL A 444 16.70 22.23 6.53
CA VAL A 444 15.29 21.92 6.78
C VAL A 444 14.87 20.94 5.71
N ALA A 445 14.37 19.78 6.11
CA ALA A 445 13.98 18.74 5.18
C ALA A 445 12.79 19.23 4.33
N PRO A 446 12.82 19.03 3.00
CA PRO A 446 11.67 19.27 2.14
C PRO A 446 10.54 18.24 2.35
N ASP A 447 10.83 17.17 3.09
CA ASP A 447 9.88 16.14 3.51
C ASP A 447 8.89 16.65 4.55
N LEU A 448 7.60 16.52 4.25
CA LEU A 448 6.51 16.92 5.14
C LEU A 448 5.79 15.71 5.75
N PHE A 449 5.36 15.81 7.00
CA PHE A 449 4.47 14.83 7.64
C PHE A 449 3.01 15.30 7.64
N TYR A 450 2.09 14.35 7.81
CA TYR A 450 0.65 14.56 7.88
C TYR A 450 0.08 13.98 9.18
N ILE A 451 -0.74 14.76 9.90
CA ILE A 451 -1.54 14.28 11.05
C ILE A 451 -2.95 14.86 10.97
N ASP A 452 -3.96 14.01 10.90
CA ASP A 452 -5.39 14.36 10.94
C ASP A 452 -6.12 13.52 11.99
N VAL A 453 -6.72 14.18 12.98
CA VAL A 453 -7.47 13.56 14.08
C VAL A 453 -8.99 13.78 13.95
N THR A 454 -9.43 14.28 12.79
CA THR A 454 -10.79 14.79 12.58
C THR A 454 -11.59 13.93 11.60
N GLY A 455 -12.92 13.97 11.70
CA GLY A 455 -13.81 13.18 10.85
C GLY A 455 -14.27 11.87 11.46
N SER A 456 -15.21 11.21 10.76
CA SER A 456 -15.93 10.04 11.25
C SER A 456 -16.22 9.00 10.15
N ASN A 457 -15.80 9.24 8.91
CA ASN A 457 -15.93 8.30 7.81
C ASN A 457 -14.53 7.83 7.38
N PRO A 458 -14.19 6.54 7.58
CA PRO A 458 -12.89 5.99 7.16
C PRO A 458 -12.57 6.22 5.69
N PHE A 459 -13.57 6.09 4.82
CA PHE A 459 -13.36 6.17 3.38
C PHE A 459 -12.92 7.58 2.97
N SER A 460 -13.66 8.58 3.44
CA SER A 460 -13.37 9.99 3.16
C SER A 460 -12.06 10.46 3.81
N ALA A 461 -11.70 9.93 4.98
CA ALA A 461 -10.45 10.28 5.67
C ALA A 461 -9.22 9.88 4.85
N LEU A 462 -9.19 8.63 4.37
CA LEU A 462 -8.08 8.11 3.55
C LEU A 462 -8.03 8.76 2.15
N GLU A 463 -9.17 8.99 1.51
CA GLU A 463 -9.25 9.72 0.24
C GLU A 463 -8.77 11.17 0.36
N LYS A 464 -9.07 11.82 1.48
CA LYS A 464 -8.58 13.16 1.78
C LYS A 464 -7.06 13.17 1.99
N TYR A 465 -6.53 12.21 2.75
CA TYR A 465 -5.09 12.04 2.91
C TYR A 465 -4.39 11.92 1.54
N ALA A 466 -4.84 11.03 0.66
CA ALA A 466 -4.27 10.90 -0.68
C ALA A 466 -4.40 12.17 -1.52
N ARG A 467 -5.52 12.90 -1.45
CA ARG A 467 -5.63 14.19 -2.17
C ARG A 467 -4.59 15.20 -1.69
N HIS A 468 -4.33 15.29 -0.39
CA HIS A 468 -3.30 16.18 0.15
C HIS A 468 -1.89 15.74 -0.24
N VAL A 469 -1.59 14.44 -0.23
CA VAL A 469 -0.30 13.91 -0.74
C VAL A 469 -0.11 14.24 -2.22
N ARG A 470 -1.16 14.03 -3.04
CA ARG A 470 -1.16 14.37 -4.47
C ARG A 470 -0.84 15.85 -4.69
N GLN A 471 -1.51 16.72 -3.94
CA GLN A 471 -1.38 18.18 -4.04
C GLN A 471 -0.02 18.69 -3.54
N ALA A 472 0.48 18.16 -2.41
CA ALA A 472 1.76 18.55 -1.83
C ALA A 472 2.95 18.18 -2.72
N GLN A 473 2.87 17.04 -3.42
CA GLN A 473 3.92 16.57 -4.32
C GLN A 473 3.74 16.96 -5.79
N GLY A 474 2.62 17.61 -6.14
CA GLY A 474 2.31 17.96 -7.53
C GLY A 474 2.20 16.73 -8.45
N ILE A 475 1.60 15.64 -7.96
CA ILE A 475 1.55 14.38 -8.72
C ILE A 475 0.60 14.52 -9.92
N GLU A 476 1.19 14.43 -11.12
CA GLU A 476 0.49 14.25 -12.39
C GLU A 476 0.68 12.81 -12.85
N LEU A 477 -0.35 11.98 -12.64
CA LEU A 477 -0.25 10.55 -12.85
C LEU A 477 -0.58 10.15 -14.29
N SER A 478 0.38 9.53 -15.00
CA SER A 478 0.13 8.85 -16.28
C SER A 478 -0.80 7.66 -16.07
N MET A 479 -2.02 7.75 -16.58
CA MET A 479 -3.05 6.70 -16.47
C MET A 479 -2.91 5.65 -17.57
N TYR A 480 -3.12 4.38 -17.22
CA TYR A 480 -3.19 3.27 -18.17
C TYR A 480 -4.64 3.07 -18.58
N ASP A 481 -5.03 3.67 -19.69
CA ASP A 481 -6.31 3.42 -20.35
C ASP A 481 -6.26 2.22 -21.31
N PHE A 482 -5.15 1.47 -21.32
CA PHE A 482 -4.84 0.37 -22.23
C PHE A 482 -4.26 -0.85 -21.50
N PRO A 483 -4.41 -2.07 -22.05
CA PRO A 483 -3.65 -3.22 -21.61
C PRO A 483 -2.21 -3.18 -22.13
N THR A 484 -1.30 -3.85 -21.44
CA THR A 484 0.09 -4.02 -21.88
C THR A 484 0.40 -5.51 -22.06
N VAL A 485 1.05 -5.90 -23.16
CA VAL A 485 1.61 -7.24 -23.33
C VAL A 485 3.04 -7.25 -22.79
N CYS A 486 3.38 -8.20 -21.93
CA CYS A 486 4.74 -8.40 -21.45
C CYS A 486 5.40 -9.53 -22.22
N LEU A 487 6.38 -9.23 -23.09
CA LEU A 487 6.99 -10.26 -23.95
C LEU A 487 7.72 -11.36 -23.16
N TRP A 488 8.25 -11.05 -21.97
CA TRP A 488 8.81 -12.10 -21.11
C TRP A 488 7.77 -13.15 -20.71
N TYR A 489 6.57 -12.73 -20.33
CA TYR A 489 5.49 -13.65 -19.96
C TYR A 489 4.91 -14.38 -21.18
N ALA A 490 4.80 -13.68 -22.32
CA ALA A 490 4.30 -14.25 -23.56
C ALA A 490 5.26 -15.27 -24.20
N ALA A 491 6.57 -15.13 -23.93
CA ALA A 491 7.60 -16.08 -24.32
C ALA A 491 7.74 -17.26 -23.34
N ASP A 492 7.58 -17.03 -22.03
CA ASP A 492 7.84 -18.05 -21.01
C ASP A 492 6.71 -19.09 -20.91
N LYS A 493 7.06 -20.35 -21.16
CA LYS A 493 6.15 -21.51 -21.18
C LYS A 493 5.51 -21.86 -19.84
N ARG A 494 6.02 -21.32 -18.72
CA ARG A 494 5.45 -21.51 -17.39
C ARG A 494 4.26 -20.60 -17.13
N TYR A 495 4.10 -19.57 -17.95
CA TYR A 495 3.03 -18.58 -17.84
C TYR A 495 2.22 -18.55 -19.15
N GLY A 496 2.40 -17.52 -20.00
CA GLY A 496 1.58 -17.35 -21.20
C GLY A 496 2.14 -17.98 -22.48
N GLY A 497 3.39 -18.45 -22.48
CA GLY A 497 4.00 -19.10 -23.65
C GLY A 497 3.44 -20.51 -23.89
N MET A 498 3.15 -20.86 -25.15
CA MET A 498 2.60 -22.18 -25.48
C MET A 498 3.66 -23.25 -25.76
N THR A 499 3.32 -24.52 -25.49
CA THR A 499 4.08 -25.69 -25.94
C THR A 499 3.55 -26.20 -27.28
N GLY A 500 4.38 -26.17 -28.33
CA GLY A 500 4.02 -26.72 -29.66
C GLY A 500 3.39 -25.74 -30.66
N GLN A 501 3.27 -24.46 -30.32
CA GLN A 501 3.07 -23.32 -31.24
C GLN A 501 4.22 -22.32 -31.06
N GLU A 502 4.42 -21.42 -32.02
CA GLU A 502 5.39 -20.32 -31.87
C GLU A 502 4.88 -19.36 -30.78
N SER A 503 5.59 -19.29 -29.65
CA SER A 503 5.36 -18.29 -28.60
C SER A 503 5.88 -16.94 -29.06
N ALA A 504 5.33 -15.84 -28.51
CA ALA A 504 5.90 -14.51 -28.76
C ALA A 504 7.39 -14.50 -28.44
N ASP A 505 8.18 -13.82 -29.28
CA ASP A 505 9.61 -13.69 -29.08
C ASP A 505 9.94 -12.43 -28.27
N ASN A 506 10.85 -12.54 -27.31
CA ASN A 506 11.25 -11.44 -26.44
C ASN A 506 12.45 -10.69 -27.03
N THR A 507 12.23 -10.18 -28.25
CA THR A 507 13.17 -9.40 -29.06
C THR A 507 12.48 -8.20 -29.69
N SER A 508 13.23 -7.28 -30.31
CA SER A 508 12.67 -6.16 -31.05
C SER A 508 11.82 -6.59 -32.24
N LEU A 509 12.16 -7.71 -32.90
CA LEU A 509 11.33 -8.30 -33.94
C LEU A 509 10.02 -8.83 -33.36
N GLY A 510 10.09 -9.63 -32.28
CA GLY A 510 8.89 -10.12 -31.61
C GLY A 510 7.98 -9.01 -31.06
N ALA A 511 8.54 -7.87 -30.65
CA ALA A 511 7.75 -6.69 -30.26
C ALA A 511 6.99 -6.07 -31.45
N VAL A 512 7.58 -6.06 -32.64
CA VAL A 512 6.93 -5.57 -33.86
C VAL A 512 5.90 -6.57 -34.39
N GLU A 513 6.19 -7.86 -34.28
CA GLU A 513 5.23 -8.93 -34.61
C GLU A 513 4.02 -8.90 -33.68
N GLU A 514 4.22 -8.79 -32.36
CA GLU A 514 3.11 -8.62 -31.41
C GLU A 514 2.32 -7.34 -31.69
N ALA A 515 2.98 -6.25 -32.10
CA ALA A 515 2.28 -5.04 -32.52
C ALA A 515 1.42 -5.28 -33.78
N GLN A 516 1.86 -6.17 -34.68
CA GLN A 516 1.05 -6.59 -35.82
C GLN A 516 -0.12 -7.48 -35.38
N ASP A 517 0.09 -8.43 -34.48
CA ASP A 517 -0.98 -9.27 -33.93
C ASP A 517 -2.06 -8.43 -33.24
N ILE A 518 -1.66 -7.37 -32.54
CA ILE A 518 -2.59 -6.38 -31.96
C ILE A 518 -3.43 -5.70 -33.05
N VAL A 519 -2.81 -5.27 -34.15
CA VAL A 519 -3.53 -4.66 -35.29
C VAL A 519 -4.49 -5.66 -35.91
N ASP A 520 -4.01 -6.87 -36.19
CA ASP A 520 -4.76 -7.92 -36.88
C ASP A 520 -5.93 -8.45 -36.03
N SER A 521 -5.80 -8.40 -34.70
CA SER A 521 -6.91 -8.70 -33.77
C SER A 521 -8.09 -7.71 -33.87
N GLY A 522 -7.88 -6.55 -34.49
CA GLY A 522 -8.88 -5.47 -34.57
C GLY A 522 -9.13 -4.76 -33.24
N PHE A 523 -8.39 -5.06 -32.16
CA PHE A 523 -8.66 -4.52 -30.83
C PHE A 523 -8.49 -2.99 -30.73
N LEU A 524 -7.67 -2.40 -31.60
CA LEU A 524 -7.35 -0.96 -31.57
C LEU A 524 -8.57 -0.04 -31.78
N LYS A 525 -9.69 -0.57 -32.29
CA LYS A 525 -10.96 0.19 -32.36
C LYS A 525 -11.59 0.44 -30.98
N TYR A 526 -11.21 -0.33 -29.96
CA TYR A 526 -11.74 -0.22 -28.59
C TYR A 526 -10.85 0.62 -27.68
N SER A 527 -9.54 0.37 -27.71
CA SER A 527 -8.55 1.10 -26.92
C SER A 527 -7.15 0.93 -27.53
N ARG A 528 -6.24 1.82 -27.14
CA ARG A 528 -4.80 1.66 -27.39
C ARG A 528 -4.30 0.39 -26.70
N VAL A 529 -3.12 -0.09 -27.09
CA VAL A 529 -2.40 -1.21 -26.47
C VAL A 529 -0.93 -0.86 -26.37
N ALA A 530 -0.24 -1.41 -25.37
CA ALA A 530 1.21 -1.33 -25.27
C ALA A 530 1.87 -2.71 -25.39
N VAL A 531 3.07 -2.75 -25.96
CA VAL A 531 3.95 -3.92 -25.93
C VAL A 531 5.21 -3.56 -25.15
N ARG A 532 5.62 -4.43 -24.22
CA ARG A 532 6.83 -4.25 -23.42
C ARG A 532 7.88 -5.29 -23.80
N LEU A 533 8.94 -4.83 -24.44
CA LEU A 533 10.17 -5.59 -24.63
C LEU A 533 10.92 -5.72 -23.30
N VAL A 534 11.33 -6.93 -22.93
CA VAL A 534 11.90 -7.22 -21.61
C VAL A 534 13.29 -7.82 -21.74
N PRO A 535 14.35 -7.01 -21.85
CA PRO A 535 15.70 -7.51 -21.95
C PRO A 535 16.22 -7.96 -20.57
N ASP A 536 15.76 -9.12 -20.10
CA ASP A 536 16.11 -9.69 -18.79
C ASP A 536 17.30 -10.66 -18.92
N SER A 537 18.52 -10.16 -18.70
CA SER A 537 19.77 -10.94 -18.80
C SER A 537 20.65 -10.76 -17.57
N TYR A 538 21.30 -11.84 -17.15
CA TYR A 538 22.19 -11.84 -15.98
C TYR A 538 23.49 -12.59 -16.28
N MET A 539 23.88 -12.62 -17.56
CA MET A 539 25.23 -12.98 -17.96
C MET A 539 26.24 -11.93 -17.45
N PRO A 540 27.54 -12.28 -17.30
CA PRO A 540 28.56 -11.34 -16.83
C PRO A 540 28.64 -10.04 -17.63
N ASN A 541 28.79 -10.15 -18.96
CA ASN A 541 28.73 -9.02 -19.87
C ASN A 541 27.34 -9.00 -20.46
N ASN A 542 26.53 -8.05 -20.00
CA ASN A 542 25.16 -7.86 -20.40
C ASN A 542 24.96 -6.39 -20.79
N HIS A 543 23.74 -6.03 -21.15
CA HIS A 543 23.42 -4.68 -21.59
C HIS A 543 23.04 -3.72 -20.44
N GLN A 544 23.00 -4.19 -19.19
CA GLN A 544 22.62 -3.36 -18.04
C GLN A 544 23.71 -2.34 -17.74
N GLY A 545 23.35 -1.07 -17.56
CA GLY A 545 24.30 0.04 -17.47
C GLY A 545 24.60 0.66 -18.81
N TRP A 546 24.99 -0.12 -19.82
CA TRP A 546 25.23 0.39 -21.18
C TRP A 546 23.97 0.95 -21.80
N TRP A 547 22.90 0.16 -21.80
CA TRP A 547 21.59 0.43 -22.40
C TRP A 547 21.56 1.08 -23.79
N ASP A 548 22.65 0.96 -24.55
CA ASP A 548 22.75 1.39 -25.94
C ASP A 548 22.36 0.28 -26.93
N ASP A 549 22.16 0.67 -28.18
CA ASP A 549 21.70 -0.23 -29.23
C ASP A 549 22.72 -1.36 -29.52
N GLU A 550 24.02 -1.08 -29.47
CA GLU A 550 25.08 -2.07 -29.76
C GLU A 550 25.08 -3.17 -28.70
N HIS A 551 25.02 -2.81 -27.43
CA HIS A 551 25.00 -3.77 -26.32
C HIS A 551 23.70 -4.58 -26.29
N TRP A 552 22.58 -4.00 -26.72
CA TRP A 552 21.30 -4.72 -26.82
C TRP A 552 21.26 -5.71 -27.99
N GLN A 553 22.08 -5.51 -29.02
CA GLN A 553 22.29 -6.48 -30.10
C GLN A 553 23.18 -7.65 -29.69
N ARG A 554 23.99 -7.49 -28.63
CA ARG A 554 24.88 -8.56 -28.18
C ARG A 554 24.07 -9.78 -27.77
N LYS A 555 24.51 -10.92 -28.29
CA LYS A 555 23.97 -12.24 -28.00
C LYS A 555 23.83 -12.46 -26.50
N ASP A 556 22.58 -12.69 -26.08
CA ASP A 556 22.28 -13.17 -24.76
C ASP A 556 22.50 -14.69 -24.73
N THR A 557 23.37 -15.15 -23.84
CA THR A 557 23.67 -16.58 -23.69
C THR A 557 23.03 -17.18 -22.44
N ASP A 558 22.10 -16.46 -21.81
CA ASP A 558 21.31 -17.01 -20.69
C ASP A 558 20.24 -18.01 -21.18
N ARG A 559 19.09 -18.17 -20.51
CA ARG A 559 17.99 -19.09 -20.77
C ARG A 559 17.31 -18.90 -22.15
N ASP A 560 17.91 -18.10 -23.01
CA ASP A 560 17.51 -17.88 -24.39
C ASP A 560 18.04 -19.00 -25.30
N ASN A 561 17.13 -19.86 -25.75
CA ASN A 561 17.47 -20.93 -26.68
C ASN A 561 17.85 -20.41 -28.07
N THR A 562 17.48 -19.16 -28.41
CA THR A 562 17.73 -18.56 -29.74
C THR A 562 19.14 -18.02 -29.88
N GLN A 563 19.83 -17.77 -28.75
CA GLN A 563 21.20 -17.26 -28.76
C GLN A 563 21.34 -15.92 -29.52
N ASN A 564 20.29 -15.11 -29.54
CA ASN A 564 20.25 -13.78 -30.15
C ASN A 564 20.40 -12.67 -29.09
N GLY A 565 20.65 -11.44 -29.54
CA GLY A 565 20.45 -10.25 -28.71
C GLY A 565 18.97 -9.90 -28.57
N ARG A 566 18.67 -8.83 -27.81
CA ARG A 566 17.30 -8.32 -27.64
C ARG A 566 16.92 -7.38 -28.77
N TYR A 567 17.89 -6.73 -29.40
CA TYR A 567 17.73 -6.02 -30.66
C TYR A 567 18.26 -6.88 -31.80
N VAL A 568 17.39 -7.22 -32.74
CA VAL A 568 17.71 -8.13 -33.85
C VAL A 568 17.30 -7.52 -35.18
N GLU A 569 17.93 -7.94 -36.28
CA GLU A 569 17.55 -7.51 -37.62
C GLU A 569 16.08 -7.86 -37.94
N PRO A 570 15.35 -7.01 -38.66
CA PRO A 570 15.76 -5.72 -39.24
C PRO A 570 15.57 -4.51 -38.29
N TYR A 571 15.35 -4.75 -36.99
CA TYR A 571 15.03 -3.75 -35.97
C TYR A 571 16.10 -3.68 -34.88
N GLU A 572 17.36 -3.49 -35.28
CA GLU A 572 18.54 -3.59 -34.43
C GLU A 572 18.84 -2.34 -33.59
N THR A 573 17.98 -1.32 -33.63
CA THR A 573 18.13 -0.07 -32.86
C THR A 573 16.83 0.32 -32.18
N THR A 574 16.94 1.09 -31.09
CA THR A 574 15.80 1.66 -30.37
C THR A 574 14.87 2.44 -31.30
N GLU A 575 15.44 3.23 -32.23
CA GLU A 575 14.67 3.99 -33.21
C GLU A 575 13.87 3.09 -34.14
N LYS A 576 14.49 2.05 -34.70
CA LYS A 576 13.85 1.18 -35.69
C LYS A 576 12.64 0.45 -35.13
N TRP A 577 12.78 -0.24 -34.01
CA TRP A 577 11.67 -1.02 -33.45
C TRP A 577 10.62 -0.11 -32.81
N GLY A 578 11.04 0.94 -32.09
CA GLY A 578 10.12 1.87 -31.45
C GLY A 578 9.24 2.61 -32.46
N ARG A 579 9.81 3.02 -33.60
CA ARG A 579 9.06 3.58 -34.74
C ARG A 579 8.12 2.55 -35.35
N ALA A 580 8.60 1.34 -35.63
CA ALA A 580 7.78 0.30 -36.24
C ALA A 580 6.56 -0.11 -35.39
N VAL A 581 6.71 -0.15 -34.06
CA VAL A 581 5.58 -0.36 -33.12
C VAL A 581 4.64 0.85 -33.12
N THR A 582 5.18 2.07 -33.09
CA THR A 582 4.39 3.31 -33.06
C THR A 582 3.57 3.52 -34.34
N GLU A 583 4.14 3.22 -35.51
CA GLU A 583 3.47 3.31 -36.82
C GLU A 583 2.28 2.34 -36.94
N ARG A 584 2.27 1.26 -36.14
CA ARG A 584 1.15 0.32 -35.99
C ARG A 584 0.09 0.79 -34.99
N GLY A 585 0.24 1.98 -34.41
CA GLY A 585 -0.68 2.53 -33.41
C GLY A 585 -0.53 1.90 -32.00
N VAL A 586 0.54 1.13 -31.77
CA VAL A 586 0.85 0.47 -30.50
C VAL A 586 1.89 1.29 -29.72
N ILE A 587 1.85 1.21 -28.38
CA ILE A 587 2.73 1.95 -27.49
C ILE A 587 3.97 1.10 -27.16
N PRO A 588 5.19 1.50 -27.56
CA PRO A 588 6.41 0.78 -27.21
C PRO A 588 6.87 1.11 -25.78
N LEU A 589 7.07 0.08 -24.96
CA LEU A 589 7.63 0.15 -23.61
C LEU A 589 8.84 -0.79 -23.49
N THR A 590 9.71 -0.53 -22.52
CA THR A 590 10.87 -1.41 -22.25
C THR A 590 11.05 -1.71 -20.75
N TYR A 591 12.17 -2.32 -20.37
CA TYR A 591 12.46 -2.82 -19.03
C TYR A 591 13.97 -2.78 -18.75
N PHE A 592 14.35 -2.29 -17.56
CA PHE A 592 15.72 -2.22 -17.07
C PHE A 592 15.84 -2.96 -15.73
N GLN A 593 16.98 -3.60 -15.48
CA GLN A 593 17.35 -4.02 -14.13
C GLN A 593 18.08 -2.85 -13.44
N THR A 594 17.59 -2.42 -12.29
CA THR A 594 17.95 -1.10 -11.71
C THR A 594 19.47 -0.90 -11.51
N ALA A 595 20.09 -1.65 -10.60
CA ALA A 595 21.52 -1.54 -10.31
C ALA A 595 22.26 -2.87 -10.42
N TYR A 596 21.68 -3.82 -11.15
CA TYR A 596 22.41 -5.00 -11.60
C TYR A 596 23.35 -4.55 -12.70
N ARG A 597 24.64 -4.82 -12.52
CA ARG A 597 25.68 -4.25 -13.36
C ARG A 597 26.22 -5.23 -14.38
N SER A 598 26.67 -4.71 -15.50
CA SER A 598 27.46 -5.45 -16.48
C SER A 598 28.95 -5.40 -16.11
N GLU A 599 29.65 -6.52 -16.22
CA GLU A 599 31.05 -6.63 -15.82
C GLU A 599 31.99 -5.87 -16.77
N ASP A 600 31.68 -5.77 -18.06
CA ASP A 600 32.44 -4.96 -19.01
C ASP A 600 32.26 -3.44 -18.77
N TYR A 601 31.06 -2.98 -18.41
CA TYR A 601 30.81 -1.59 -18.02
C TYR A 601 31.68 -1.21 -16.82
N VAL A 602 31.64 -2.03 -15.78
CA VAL A 602 32.37 -1.79 -14.53
C VAL A 602 33.89 -1.83 -14.73
N GLN A 603 34.38 -2.62 -15.70
CA GLN A 603 35.78 -2.63 -16.08
C GLN A 603 36.22 -1.33 -16.72
N GLN A 604 35.36 -0.74 -17.54
CA GLN A 604 35.65 0.48 -18.27
C GLN A 604 35.47 1.74 -17.41
N PHE A 605 34.43 1.77 -16.57
CA PHE A 605 34.06 2.91 -15.73
C PHE A 605 33.93 2.50 -14.24
N PRO A 606 35.03 2.12 -13.58
CA PRO A 606 35.00 1.74 -12.17
C PRO A 606 34.55 2.88 -11.23
N GLU A 607 34.71 4.13 -11.64
CA GLU A 607 34.28 5.35 -10.95
C GLU A 607 32.77 5.54 -10.91
N HIS A 608 32.02 5.04 -11.91
CA HIS A 608 30.54 5.11 -11.92
C HIS A 608 29.87 4.17 -10.88
N MET A 609 30.66 3.41 -10.12
CA MET A 609 30.15 2.51 -9.08
C MET A 609 30.21 3.18 -7.72
N LEU A 610 29.31 2.78 -6.83
CA LEU A 610 29.42 3.17 -5.42
C LEU A 610 30.83 2.88 -4.87
N PHE A 611 31.33 3.83 -4.07
CA PHE A 611 32.67 3.87 -3.50
C PHE A 611 33.81 4.05 -4.52
N ASN A 612 33.50 4.45 -5.76
CA ASN A 612 34.42 4.61 -6.88
C ASN A 612 35.29 3.36 -7.06
N LYS A 613 34.64 2.19 -6.92
CA LYS A 613 35.27 0.88 -6.88
C LYS A 613 34.50 -0.11 -7.73
N ARG A 614 35.22 -0.72 -8.66
CA ARG A 614 34.78 -1.90 -9.40
C ARG A 614 34.19 -2.99 -8.50
N TYR A 615 34.77 -3.25 -7.33
CA TYR A 615 34.28 -4.27 -6.39
C TYR A 615 34.15 -3.75 -4.96
N ALA A 616 33.03 -3.11 -4.65
CA ALA A 616 32.66 -2.76 -3.28
C ALA A 616 31.73 -3.82 -2.67
N TRP A 617 32.17 -4.50 -1.60
CA TRP A 617 31.50 -5.68 -1.04
C TRP A 617 30.47 -5.34 0.06
N LYS A 618 29.29 -5.94 -0.03
CA LYS A 618 28.15 -5.84 0.91
C LYS A 618 28.39 -6.71 2.16
N GLY A 619 29.28 -6.26 3.06
CA GLY A 619 29.47 -6.87 4.39
C GLY A 619 29.97 -8.33 4.41
N LYS A 620 30.39 -8.87 3.27
CA LYS A 620 31.05 -10.19 3.13
C LYS A 620 32.57 -10.01 2.98
N PRO A 621 33.38 -11.01 3.39
CA PRO A 621 34.82 -10.99 3.11
C PRO A 621 35.07 -10.80 1.61
N VAL A 622 36.07 -9.98 1.28
CA VAL A 622 36.53 -9.79 -0.10
C VAL A 622 37.04 -11.14 -0.61
N ASP A 623 36.49 -11.61 -1.71
CA ASP A 623 36.96 -12.81 -2.40
C ASP A 623 37.79 -12.35 -3.60
N THR A 624 39.11 -12.28 -3.40
CA THR A 624 40.08 -11.87 -4.42
C THR A 624 40.53 -13.01 -5.32
N ASN A 625 40.13 -14.24 -5.03
CA ASN A 625 40.69 -15.45 -5.64
C ASN A 625 39.70 -16.16 -6.58
N SER A 626 38.43 -15.76 -6.60
CA SER A 626 37.43 -16.30 -7.52
C SER A 626 37.11 -15.35 -8.66
N ASP A 627 36.83 -15.90 -9.84
CA ASP A 627 36.20 -15.12 -10.90
C ASP A 627 34.75 -14.85 -10.51
N ILE A 628 34.49 -13.62 -10.10
CA ILE A 628 33.27 -13.19 -9.43
C ILE A 628 32.06 -13.00 -10.35
N PHE A 629 32.29 -12.88 -11.67
CA PHE A 629 31.27 -12.75 -12.71
C PHE A 629 31.63 -13.61 -13.93
N THR A 630 31.43 -14.93 -13.84
CA THR A 630 31.76 -15.87 -14.93
C THR A 630 30.59 -16.70 -15.42
N THR A 631 29.51 -16.77 -14.65
CA THR A 631 28.30 -17.52 -14.99
C THR A 631 27.09 -16.72 -14.56
N TRP A 632 25.94 -17.01 -15.18
CA TRP A 632 24.63 -16.54 -14.75
C TRP A 632 24.44 -16.56 -13.23
N GLU A 633 24.61 -17.74 -12.61
CA GLU A 633 24.29 -17.95 -11.19
C GLU A 633 25.18 -17.11 -10.28
N LYS A 634 26.47 -16.99 -10.64
CA LYS A 634 27.41 -16.14 -9.92
C LYS A 634 27.03 -14.67 -10.07
N THR A 635 26.75 -14.21 -11.28
CA THR A 635 26.36 -12.82 -11.55
C THR A 635 25.09 -12.44 -10.80
N TRP A 636 24.03 -13.23 -10.92
CA TRP A 636 22.77 -13.06 -10.17
C TRP A 636 23.04 -12.94 -8.66
N THR A 637 23.73 -13.93 -8.10
CA THR A 637 24.00 -13.98 -6.65
C THR A 637 24.84 -12.80 -6.20
N ARG A 638 25.83 -12.39 -7.00
CA ARG A 638 26.82 -11.38 -6.61
C ARG A 638 26.26 -9.96 -6.77
N ASN A 639 25.59 -9.65 -7.87
CA ASN A 639 24.94 -8.35 -8.09
C ASN A 639 23.85 -8.08 -7.04
N GLY A 640 22.97 -9.05 -6.83
CA GLY A 640 21.89 -8.89 -5.85
C GLY A 640 22.40 -8.78 -4.42
N ARG A 641 23.35 -9.64 -4.02
CA ARG A 641 23.60 -9.90 -2.59
C ARG A 641 24.99 -9.54 -2.08
N ILE A 642 25.99 -9.41 -2.94
CA ILE A 642 27.40 -9.43 -2.52
C ILE A 642 28.16 -8.16 -2.88
N VAL A 643 27.92 -7.53 -4.03
CA VAL A 643 28.59 -6.29 -4.41
C VAL A 643 27.60 -5.14 -4.63
N TRP A 644 28.08 -3.92 -4.46
CA TRP A 644 27.36 -2.70 -4.81
C TRP A 644 27.37 -2.45 -6.32
N GLY A 645 26.31 -1.80 -6.80
CA GLY A 645 26.11 -1.46 -8.22
C GLY A 645 26.48 -0.01 -8.52
N TYR A 646 25.78 0.54 -9.52
CA TYR A 646 25.93 1.90 -10.02
C TYR A 646 25.65 2.97 -8.96
N ASP A 647 26.33 4.10 -9.08
CA ASP A 647 26.10 5.29 -8.28
C ASP A 647 25.21 6.29 -9.04
N PHE A 648 23.95 6.41 -8.60
CA PHE A 648 22.97 7.34 -9.18
C PHE A 648 23.15 8.79 -8.71
N THR A 649 24.31 9.13 -8.16
CA THR A 649 24.72 10.49 -7.83
C THR A 649 25.98 10.94 -8.56
N ASP A 650 26.69 10.00 -9.19
CA ASP A 650 27.90 10.30 -9.96
C ASP A 650 27.55 11.13 -11.22
N PRO A 651 28.16 12.31 -11.41
CA PRO A 651 27.81 13.20 -12.54
C PRO A 651 28.01 12.57 -13.92
N ASP A 652 29.09 11.81 -14.11
CA ASP A 652 29.45 11.22 -15.40
C ASP A 652 28.52 10.04 -15.74
N PHE A 653 28.17 9.23 -14.73
CA PHE A 653 27.14 8.19 -14.88
C PHE A 653 25.76 8.78 -15.17
N LEU A 654 25.40 9.90 -14.53
CA LEU A 654 24.13 10.59 -14.80
C LEU A 654 24.08 11.18 -16.22
N GLU A 655 25.22 11.64 -16.76
CA GLU A 655 25.33 12.06 -18.16
C GLU A 655 25.17 10.87 -19.12
N HIS A 656 25.81 9.74 -18.83
CA HIS A 656 25.62 8.49 -19.58
C HIS A 656 24.14 8.06 -19.61
N LEU A 657 23.49 8.03 -18.45
CA LEU A 657 22.05 7.73 -18.35
C LEU A 657 21.19 8.73 -19.11
N HIS A 658 21.58 10.01 -19.12
CA HIS A 658 20.86 11.02 -19.87
C HIS A 658 20.85 10.72 -21.37
N ASP A 659 21.97 10.26 -21.93
CA ASP A 659 22.07 9.84 -23.32
C ASP A 659 21.25 8.58 -23.62
N VAL A 660 21.29 7.59 -22.73
CA VAL A 660 20.43 6.38 -22.81
C VAL A 660 18.95 6.78 -22.91
N TYR A 661 18.47 7.63 -22.00
CA TYR A 661 17.06 8.02 -22.00
C TYR A 661 16.69 8.94 -23.17
N ASN A 662 17.62 9.73 -23.69
CA ASN A 662 17.41 10.47 -24.93
C ASN A 662 17.28 9.53 -26.13
N ASN A 663 18.09 8.47 -26.21
CA ASN A 663 17.95 7.46 -27.26
C ASN A 663 16.55 6.80 -27.20
N LEU A 664 16.10 6.39 -26.01
CA LEU A 664 14.74 5.87 -25.80
C LEU A 664 13.66 6.86 -26.24
N ARG A 665 13.78 8.13 -25.82
CA ARG A 665 12.82 9.18 -26.19
C ARG A 665 12.77 9.39 -27.70
N ASN A 666 13.93 9.49 -28.34
CA ASN A 666 14.05 9.73 -29.78
C ASN A 666 13.52 8.55 -30.60
N GLY A 667 13.69 7.32 -30.11
CA GLY A 667 13.09 6.13 -30.71
C GLY A 667 11.59 5.95 -30.44
N GLY A 668 10.96 6.86 -29.69
CA GLY A 668 9.53 6.87 -29.46
C GLY A 668 9.06 6.04 -28.25
N ILE A 669 9.98 5.50 -27.46
CA ILE A 669 9.66 4.70 -26.26
C ILE A 669 8.92 5.57 -25.24
N LYS A 670 7.77 5.07 -24.76
CA LYS A 670 6.87 5.83 -23.88
C LYS A 670 7.05 5.55 -22.40
N GLY A 671 7.87 4.56 -22.03
CA GLY A 671 8.11 4.23 -20.64
C GLY A 671 8.94 2.97 -20.47
N LEU A 672 9.30 2.70 -19.23
CA LEU A 672 10.09 1.55 -18.85
C LEU A 672 9.75 1.06 -17.45
N MET A 673 9.95 -0.22 -17.23
CA MET A 673 9.88 -0.84 -15.91
C MET A 673 11.27 -0.99 -15.32
N PHE A 674 11.44 -0.58 -14.05
CA PHE A 674 12.62 -0.89 -13.26
C PHE A 674 12.36 -2.10 -12.36
N ASP A 675 13.12 -3.17 -12.59
CA ASP A 675 13.16 -4.34 -11.72
C ASP A 675 14.32 -4.26 -10.74
N TYR A 676 14.23 -5.04 -9.67
CA TYR A 676 15.17 -5.08 -8.54
C TYR A 676 15.53 -3.69 -8.02
N PRO A 677 14.57 -2.78 -7.81
CA PRO A 677 14.92 -1.41 -7.46
C PRO A 677 15.69 -1.32 -6.14
N ALA A 678 15.48 -2.26 -5.22
CA ALA A 678 16.27 -2.39 -3.99
C ALA A 678 17.79 -2.54 -4.22
N SER A 679 18.23 -3.02 -5.39
CA SER A 679 19.65 -3.05 -5.75
C SER A 679 20.28 -1.65 -5.82
N GLY A 680 19.49 -0.62 -6.15
CA GLY A 680 19.89 0.79 -6.14
C GLY A 680 19.76 1.47 -4.78
N TRP A 681 19.35 0.76 -3.72
CA TRP A 681 19.27 1.32 -2.36
C TRP A 681 20.65 1.33 -1.68
N ALA A 682 21.40 2.41 -1.88
CA ALA A 682 22.78 2.64 -1.39
C ALA A 682 22.91 2.81 0.15
N ARG A 683 22.33 1.90 0.95
CA ARG A 683 22.24 2.00 2.43
C ARG A 683 23.59 2.06 3.17
N ALA A 684 24.70 1.73 2.50
CA ALA A 684 26.04 1.78 3.10
C ALA A 684 26.80 3.08 2.79
N GLY A 685 26.21 4.01 2.04
CA GLY A 685 26.92 5.18 1.54
C GLY A 685 27.70 4.87 0.26
N GLY A 686 28.79 5.62 0.04
CA GLY A 686 29.65 5.47 -1.13
C GLY A 686 29.16 6.20 -2.37
N MET A 687 28.15 7.06 -2.22
CA MET A 687 27.71 7.99 -3.26
C MET A 687 28.77 9.08 -3.45
N GLU A 688 28.99 9.50 -4.69
CA GLU A 688 29.85 10.62 -5.09
C GLU A 688 29.28 11.95 -4.55
N ASP A 689 27.95 12.12 -4.57
CA ASP A 689 27.30 13.22 -3.85
C ASP A 689 27.22 12.92 -2.35
N ASP A 690 28.22 13.41 -1.62
CA ASP A 690 28.31 13.32 -0.17
C ASP A 690 27.13 13.99 0.58
N ASP A 691 26.43 14.93 -0.05
CA ASP A 691 25.26 15.60 0.53
C ASP A 691 23.95 14.85 0.24
N SER A 692 23.96 13.83 -0.62
CA SER A 692 22.81 13.01 -0.93
C SER A 692 22.47 12.05 0.22
N THR A 693 21.18 11.79 0.40
CA THR A 693 20.69 10.68 1.23
C THR A 693 20.50 9.44 0.37
N THR A 694 20.40 8.26 0.99
CA THR A 694 20.06 7.05 0.23
C THR A 694 18.70 7.21 -0.47
N ALA A 695 17.73 7.87 0.18
CA ALA A 695 16.41 8.17 -0.39
C ALA A 695 16.46 9.08 -1.62
N ALA A 696 17.25 10.15 -1.57
CA ALA A 696 17.39 11.07 -2.69
C ALA A 696 18.10 10.43 -3.89
N ALA A 697 19.16 9.65 -3.65
CA ALA A 697 19.85 8.87 -4.68
C ALA A 697 18.89 7.85 -5.34
N TYR A 698 18.13 7.11 -4.53
CA TYR A 698 17.13 6.15 -5.02
C TYR A 698 16.04 6.81 -5.86
N ARG A 699 15.54 7.98 -5.44
CA ARG A 699 14.57 8.75 -6.24
C ARG A 699 15.12 9.17 -7.60
N THR A 700 16.43 9.39 -7.70
CA THR A 700 17.06 9.81 -8.96
C THR A 700 16.94 8.76 -10.06
N ILE A 701 16.95 7.47 -9.70
CA ILE A 701 16.71 6.32 -10.60
C ILE A 701 15.45 6.52 -11.45
N PHE A 702 14.36 6.99 -10.82
CA PHE A 702 13.06 7.17 -11.49
C PHE A 702 12.86 8.60 -12.00
N ARG A 703 13.38 9.59 -11.28
CA ARG A 703 13.25 11.01 -11.63
C ARG A 703 13.93 11.34 -12.95
N LEU A 704 15.09 10.74 -13.23
CA LEU A 704 15.84 11.01 -14.45
C LEU A 704 15.08 10.57 -15.72
N PRO A 705 14.65 9.31 -15.87
CA PRO A 705 13.85 8.91 -17.03
C PRO A 705 12.49 9.61 -17.09
N HIS A 706 11.83 9.85 -15.95
CA HIS A 706 10.57 10.60 -15.94
C HIS A 706 10.74 12.01 -16.52
N LYS A 707 11.83 12.70 -16.17
CA LYS A 707 12.15 14.04 -16.70
C LYS A 707 12.48 14.01 -18.19
N ILE A 708 13.28 13.04 -18.65
CA ILE A 708 13.79 13.01 -20.03
C ILE A 708 12.74 12.48 -21.01
N LEU A 709 12.09 11.35 -20.71
CA LEU A 709 11.00 10.81 -21.54
C LEU A 709 9.79 11.76 -21.54
N GLY A 710 9.61 12.52 -20.45
CA GLY A 710 8.58 13.53 -20.28
C GLY A 710 7.50 13.12 -19.26
N PRO A 711 6.68 14.09 -18.80
CA PRO A 711 5.74 13.89 -17.70
C PRO A 711 4.63 12.85 -18.00
N GLN A 712 4.37 12.56 -19.27
CA GLN A 712 3.41 11.51 -19.68
C GLN A 712 4.05 10.12 -19.83
N SER A 713 5.29 9.95 -19.41
CA SER A 713 5.97 8.66 -19.47
C SER A 713 5.39 7.65 -18.48
N TYR A 714 5.51 6.37 -18.84
CA TYR A 714 5.09 5.22 -18.06
C TYR A 714 6.31 4.61 -17.35
N VAL A 715 6.85 5.31 -16.34
CA VAL A 715 7.93 4.80 -15.49
C VAL A 715 7.33 3.90 -14.41
N HIS A 716 7.77 2.65 -14.31
CA HIS A 716 7.25 1.68 -13.34
C HIS A 716 8.32 1.28 -12.33
N GLU A 717 7.91 1.11 -11.09
CA GLU A 717 8.74 0.56 -10.02
C GLU A 717 8.22 -0.81 -9.59
N ARG A 718 9.09 -1.82 -9.59
CA ARG A 718 8.79 -3.12 -8.98
C ARG A 718 9.01 -3.08 -7.46
N ASN A 719 8.13 -2.38 -6.75
CA ASN A 719 8.32 -2.03 -5.34
C ASN A 719 8.01 -3.18 -4.35
N MET A 720 8.88 -4.22 -4.33
CA MET A 720 8.63 -5.47 -3.59
C MET A 720 9.29 -5.56 -2.21
N GLU A 721 10.52 -5.07 -2.06
CA GLU A 721 11.32 -5.22 -0.81
C GLU A 721 11.20 -4.02 0.14
N ARG A 722 10.75 -2.89 -0.42
CA ARG A 722 10.77 -1.58 0.25
C ARG A 722 9.35 -1.14 0.56
N GLY A 723 8.53 -1.15 -0.48
CA GLY A 723 7.13 -0.76 -0.54
C GLY A 723 6.77 0.55 0.18
N THR A 724 7.72 1.48 0.11
CA THR A 724 7.56 2.82 0.63
C THR A 724 7.07 3.76 -0.47
N ASP A 725 6.55 4.91 -0.06
CA ASP A 725 6.06 5.94 -0.98
C ASP A 725 7.18 6.86 -1.49
N ILE A 726 8.45 6.49 -1.28
CA ILE A 726 9.61 7.32 -1.58
C ILE A 726 9.72 7.71 -3.04
N SER A 727 9.12 6.97 -3.98
CA SER A 727 9.13 7.23 -5.42
C SER A 727 7.85 7.91 -5.93
N LEU A 728 6.89 8.23 -5.05
CA LEU A 728 5.69 8.97 -5.47
C LEU A 728 6.06 10.30 -6.14
N GLY A 729 5.26 10.65 -7.15
CA GLY A 729 5.47 11.82 -8.01
C GLY A 729 6.48 11.63 -9.13
N VAL A 730 7.26 10.53 -9.15
CA VAL A 730 8.23 10.24 -10.23
C VAL A 730 8.01 8.88 -10.90
N VAL A 731 6.99 8.11 -10.46
CA VAL A 731 6.59 6.84 -11.09
C VAL A 731 5.09 6.85 -11.42
N ALA A 732 4.74 6.18 -12.51
CA ALA A 732 3.37 6.02 -12.97
C ALA A 732 2.70 4.76 -12.38
N SER A 733 3.45 3.72 -12.06
CA SER A 733 2.91 2.49 -11.44
C SER A 733 3.87 1.81 -10.47
N MET A 734 3.31 1.08 -9.51
CA MET A 734 4.05 0.23 -8.57
C MET A 734 3.51 -1.19 -8.56
N ARG A 735 4.39 -2.18 -8.70
CA ARG A 735 4.02 -3.59 -8.61
C ARG A 735 3.65 -3.97 -7.17
N THR A 736 2.55 -4.70 -6.99
CA THR A 736 2.01 -5.16 -5.70
C THR A 736 2.12 -6.67 -5.49
N GLU A 737 2.67 -7.39 -6.45
CA GLU A 737 2.78 -8.85 -6.50
C GLU A 737 4.19 -9.28 -6.90
N ASN A 738 4.63 -10.47 -6.45
CA ASN A 738 5.76 -11.13 -7.09
C ASN A 738 5.32 -11.70 -8.45
N ASP A 739 6.23 -12.32 -9.19
CA ASP A 739 5.95 -12.85 -10.53
C ASP A 739 4.73 -13.79 -10.50
N THR A 740 3.62 -13.32 -11.06
CA THR A 740 2.36 -14.06 -11.08
C THR A 740 1.54 -13.69 -12.31
N ASP A 741 0.81 -14.68 -12.80
CA ASP A 741 -0.17 -14.57 -13.87
C ASP A 741 -1.62 -14.80 -13.38
N SER A 742 -1.78 -14.90 -12.06
CA SER A 742 -3.04 -15.26 -11.41
C SER A 742 -3.64 -14.11 -10.60
N PHE A 743 -4.95 -14.15 -10.38
CA PHE A 743 -5.67 -13.18 -9.54
C PHE A 743 -6.63 -13.92 -8.60
N ASP A 744 -6.58 -13.59 -7.32
CA ASP A 744 -7.36 -14.24 -6.26
C ASP A 744 -7.90 -13.22 -5.23
N GLY A 745 -8.62 -13.72 -4.23
CA GLY A 745 -9.16 -12.88 -3.14
C GLY A 745 -8.09 -12.13 -2.35
N ALA A 746 -6.86 -12.66 -2.27
CA ALA A 746 -5.74 -11.98 -1.65
C ALA A 746 -5.30 -10.74 -2.44
N THR A 747 -5.13 -10.91 -3.76
CA THR A 747 -4.80 -9.83 -4.69
C THR A 747 -5.83 -8.71 -4.62
N ALA A 748 -7.12 -9.09 -4.66
CA ALA A 748 -8.25 -8.15 -4.55
C ALA A 748 -8.22 -7.39 -3.21
N THR A 749 -7.99 -8.09 -2.09
CA THR A 749 -7.93 -7.48 -0.76
C THR A 749 -6.77 -6.50 -0.64
N ARG A 750 -5.57 -6.87 -1.11
CA ARG A 750 -4.37 -6.05 -0.98
C ARG A 750 -4.51 -4.72 -1.72
N CYS A 751 -5.01 -4.76 -2.96
CA CYS A 751 -5.17 -3.55 -3.77
C CYS A 751 -6.44 -2.78 -3.37
N GLY A 752 -7.53 -3.51 -3.15
CA GLY A 752 -8.84 -2.95 -2.77
C GLY A 752 -8.80 -2.14 -1.48
N LEU A 753 -8.07 -2.59 -0.46
CA LEU A 753 -7.94 -1.85 0.81
C LEU A 753 -6.96 -0.66 0.75
N ARG A 754 -6.34 -0.41 -0.42
CA ARG A 754 -5.50 0.75 -0.72
C ARG A 754 -6.10 1.62 -1.85
N TRP A 755 -7.42 1.54 -2.07
CA TRP A 755 -8.14 2.23 -3.14
C TRP A 755 -7.83 3.73 -3.24
N TYR A 756 -7.64 4.40 -2.10
CA TYR A 756 -7.38 5.83 -2.01
C TYR A 756 -6.05 6.23 -2.65
N LYS A 757 -5.11 5.29 -2.81
CA LYS A 757 -3.85 5.52 -3.53
C LYS A 757 -3.95 5.19 -5.01
N ASN A 758 -4.66 4.10 -5.34
CA ASN A 758 -4.78 3.64 -6.71
C ASN A 758 -5.42 4.72 -7.60
N ARG A 759 -4.80 5.00 -8.76
CA ARG A 759 -5.16 6.08 -9.70
C ARG A 759 -5.05 7.50 -9.14
N THR A 760 -4.73 7.67 -7.85
CA THR A 760 -4.67 8.99 -7.21
C THR A 760 -3.23 9.41 -6.95
N LEU A 761 -2.44 8.51 -6.37
CA LEU A 761 -1.02 8.69 -6.09
C LEU A 761 -0.15 7.89 -7.06
N VAL A 762 -0.62 6.69 -7.40
CA VAL A 762 0.09 5.72 -8.25
C VAL A 762 -0.93 4.74 -8.84
N ASN A 763 -0.61 4.12 -9.99
CA ASN A 763 -1.37 2.98 -10.49
C ASN A 763 -0.84 1.69 -9.86
N LEU A 764 -1.69 0.96 -9.13
CA LEU A 764 -1.30 -0.34 -8.60
C LEU A 764 -1.22 -1.37 -9.74
N ASP A 765 -0.12 -2.12 -9.77
CA ASP A 765 0.16 -3.13 -10.80
C ASP A 765 0.19 -4.52 -10.15
N THR A 766 -0.79 -5.35 -10.49
CA THR A 766 -0.93 -6.71 -9.93
C THR A 766 -0.12 -7.75 -10.69
N ASP A 767 0.81 -7.31 -11.55
CA ASP A 767 1.57 -8.11 -12.50
C ASP A 767 0.70 -8.76 -13.59
N SER A 768 1.29 -9.60 -14.43
CA SER A 768 0.65 -10.20 -15.61
C SER A 768 -0.58 -11.04 -15.28
N LYS A 769 -1.46 -11.26 -16.25
CA LYS A 769 -2.61 -12.17 -16.15
C LYS A 769 -2.68 -13.09 -17.36
N ASN A 770 -2.77 -14.39 -17.11
CA ASN A 770 -2.96 -15.40 -18.14
C ASN A 770 -4.47 -15.59 -18.36
N LEU A 771 -4.98 -14.98 -19.42
CA LEU A 771 -6.42 -15.05 -19.73
C LEU A 771 -6.79 -16.39 -20.37
N LEU A 772 -5.86 -17.05 -21.07
CA LEU A 772 -6.11 -18.32 -21.74
C LEU A 772 -6.31 -19.47 -20.74
N GLU A 773 -5.58 -19.48 -19.63
CA GLU A 773 -5.81 -20.43 -18.53
C GLU A 773 -7.20 -20.30 -17.88
N LEU A 774 -7.86 -19.16 -18.08
CA LEU A 774 -9.20 -18.89 -17.54
C LEU A 774 -10.29 -19.08 -18.60
N ALA A 775 -9.93 -19.30 -19.87
CA ALA A 775 -10.88 -19.29 -20.98
C ALA A 775 -11.90 -20.43 -20.92
N ASP A 776 -11.56 -21.57 -20.29
CA ASP A 776 -12.49 -22.69 -20.08
C ASP A 776 -13.66 -22.34 -19.15
N ASN A 777 -13.54 -21.25 -18.37
CA ASN A 777 -14.63 -20.72 -17.55
C ASN A 777 -14.71 -19.20 -17.66
N ARG A 778 -15.66 -18.75 -18.49
CA ARG A 778 -15.89 -17.32 -18.77
C ARG A 778 -16.18 -16.47 -17.54
N ASP A 779 -16.78 -17.02 -16.47
CA ASP A 779 -16.97 -16.29 -15.21
C ASP A 779 -15.63 -15.95 -14.55
N HIS A 780 -14.68 -16.89 -14.55
CA HIS A 780 -13.34 -16.66 -14.02
C HIS A 780 -12.61 -15.57 -14.80
N LEU A 781 -12.64 -15.64 -16.15
CA LEU A 781 -12.02 -14.66 -17.02
C LEU A 781 -12.62 -13.25 -16.78
N ARG A 782 -13.95 -13.14 -16.83
CA ARG A 782 -14.66 -11.86 -16.60
C ARG A 782 -14.44 -11.32 -15.19
N ALA A 783 -14.33 -12.18 -14.18
CA ALA A 783 -14.01 -11.75 -12.82
C ALA A 783 -12.60 -11.17 -12.72
N VAL A 784 -11.59 -11.79 -13.34
CA VAL A 784 -10.23 -11.25 -13.36
C VAL A 784 -10.17 -9.91 -14.09
N LEU A 785 -10.81 -9.79 -15.26
CA LEU A 785 -10.87 -8.52 -16.00
C LEU A 785 -11.57 -7.42 -15.18
N THR A 786 -12.71 -7.75 -14.57
CA THR A 786 -13.48 -6.82 -13.74
C THR A 786 -12.67 -6.38 -12.52
N MET A 787 -12.06 -7.32 -11.79
CA MET A 787 -11.37 -7.00 -10.54
C MET A 787 -10.02 -6.31 -10.76
N CYS A 788 -9.33 -6.57 -11.89
CA CYS A 788 -8.21 -5.72 -12.32
C CYS A 788 -8.69 -4.28 -12.55
N TYR A 789 -9.79 -4.08 -13.28
CA TYR A 789 -10.35 -2.74 -13.46
C TYR A 789 -10.73 -2.08 -12.12
N VAL A 790 -11.37 -2.81 -11.22
CA VAL A 790 -11.88 -2.24 -9.96
C VAL A 790 -10.77 -1.90 -8.97
N THR A 791 -9.77 -2.78 -8.83
CA THR A 791 -8.80 -2.71 -7.72
C THR A 791 -7.37 -2.33 -8.13
N SER A 792 -7.00 -2.48 -9.39
CA SER A 792 -5.68 -2.07 -9.91
C SER A 792 -5.79 -0.80 -10.77
N GLY A 793 -4.64 -0.26 -11.20
CA GLY A 793 -4.58 0.88 -12.11
C GLY A 793 -4.24 0.49 -13.55
N ARG A 794 -3.97 -0.80 -13.81
CA ARG A 794 -3.58 -1.32 -15.13
C ARG A 794 -3.79 -2.84 -15.23
N LEU A 795 -3.83 -3.34 -16.48
CA LEU A 795 -3.75 -4.76 -16.79
C LEU A 795 -2.49 -5.05 -17.59
N LEU A 796 -1.69 -5.99 -17.11
CA LEU A 796 -0.58 -6.59 -17.84
C LEU A 796 -1.03 -7.98 -18.29
N LEU A 797 -0.81 -8.32 -19.56
CA LEU A 797 -1.20 -9.58 -20.17
C LEU A 797 0.02 -10.51 -20.25
N ALA A 798 -0.21 -11.76 -19.88
CA ALA A 798 0.79 -12.82 -20.06
C ALA A 798 0.76 -13.41 -21.47
N ASN A 799 -0.37 -13.32 -22.19
CA ASN A 799 -0.57 -13.91 -23.50
C ASN A 799 -0.38 -12.89 -24.62
N SER A 800 -0.02 -13.38 -25.82
CA SER A 800 -0.01 -12.61 -27.06
C SER A 800 -1.43 -12.37 -27.58
N PHE A 801 -1.67 -11.24 -28.26
CA PHE A 801 -2.95 -10.97 -28.94
C PHE A 801 -3.26 -11.99 -30.03
N GLY A 802 -2.25 -12.55 -30.70
CA GLY A 802 -2.44 -13.58 -31.73
C GLY A 802 -3.05 -14.88 -31.20
N GLN A 803 -3.11 -15.06 -29.88
CA GLN A 803 -3.66 -16.24 -29.22
C GLN A 803 -5.11 -16.07 -28.75
N PHE A 804 -5.66 -14.86 -28.75
CA PHE A 804 -7.01 -14.64 -28.23
C PHE A 804 -8.08 -15.03 -29.25
N SER A 805 -9.08 -15.76 -28.79
CA SER A 805 -10.32 -15.95 -29.54
C SER A 805 -11.11 -14.64 -29.63
N GLU A 806 -12.05 -14.54 -30.57
CA GLU A 806 -12.98 -13.41 -30.66
C GLU A 806 -13.74 -13.19 -29.35
N GLU A 807 -14.10 -14.27 -28.63
CA GLU A 807 -14.78 -14.19 -27.34
C GLU A 807 -13.88 -13.58 -26.25
N ASN A 808 -12.60 -13.96 -26.20
CA ASN A 808 -11.62 -13.41 -25.27
C ASN A 808 -11.39 -11.91 -25.56
N LEU A 809 -11.25 -11.54 -26.84
CA LEU A 809 -11.10 -10.14 -27.26
C LEU A 809 -12.35 -9.32 -26.94
N TRP A 810 -13.54 -9.90 -27.12
CA TRP A 810 -14.80 -9.23 -26.77
C TRP A 810 -14.86 -8.96 -25.26
N ASP A 811 -14.63 -9.95 -24.40
CA ASP A 811 -14.65 -9.75 -22.95
C ASP A 811 -13.58 -8.74 -22.50
N LEU A 812 -12.37 -8.80 -23.07
CA LEU A 812 -11.30 -7.82 -22.82
C LEU A 812 -11.77 -6.40 -23.20
N SER A 813 -12.38 -6.24 -24.38
CA SER A 813 -12.84 -4.93 -24.90
C SER A 813 -13.88 -4.27 -24.01
N ARG A 814 -14.70 -5.05 -23.28
CA ARG A 814 -15.72 -4.51 -22.38
C ARG A 814 -15.14 -3.82 -21.15
N THR A 815 -13.88 -4.09 -20.83
CA THR A 815 -13.18 -3.46 -19.70
C THR A 815 -12.26 -2.31 -20.12
N PHE A 816 -12.12 -2.07 -21.42
CA PHE A 816 -11.28 -1.01 -21.97
C PHE A 816 -12.06 0.01 -22.82
N PRO A 817 -11.68 1.31 -22.77
CA PRO A 817 -10.53 1.87 -22.06
C PRO A 817 -10.70 1.91 -20.53
N TYR A 818 -9.61 1.78 -19.77
CA TYR A 818 -9.64 2.08 -18.34
C TYR A 818 -9.85 3.60 -18.15
N HIS A 819 -10.61 4.00 -17.11
CA HIS A 819 -10.88 5.41 -16.86
C HIS A 819 -9.64 6.16 -16.36
N LYS A 820 -9.57 7.46 -16.68
CA LYS A 820 -8.45 8.35 -16.30
C LYS A 820 -8.74 9.24 -15.08
N THR A 821 -9.95 9.19 -14.54
CA THR A 821 -10.33 9.94 -13.35
C THR A 821 -9.50 9.47 -12.15
N PRO A 822 -8.90 10.37 -11.35
CA PRO A 822 -8.08 10.00 -10.20
C PRO A 822 -8.94 9.55 -9.01
N LYS A 823 -9.58 8.40 -9.16
CA LYS A 823 -10.51 7.79 -8.21
C LYS A 823 -10.53 6.27 -8.43
N SER A 824 -10.78 5.52 -7.36
CA SER A 824 -11.03 4.08 -7.42
C SER A 824 -12.29 3.72 -6.65
N ALA A 825 -12.82 2.51 -6.85
CA ALA A 825 -14.00 2.03 -6.13
C ALA A 825 -13.67 1.80 -4.64
N ARG A 826 -14.59 2.17 -3.75
CA ARG A 826 -14.48 1.93 -2.31
C ARG A 826 -14.79 0.46 -2.00
N PRO A 827 -13.98 -0.26 -1.20
CA PRO A 827 -14.34 -1.58 -0.69
C PRO A 827 -15.35 -1.43 0.47
N VAL A 828 -16.64 -1.33 0.16
CA VAL A 828 -17.66 -0.91 1.15
C VAL A 828 -17.79 -1.89 2.33
N ASP A 829 -17.52 -3.17 2.11
CA ASP A 829 -17.56 -4.21 3.14
C ASP A 829 -16.22 -4.44 3.86
N ALA A 830 -15.20 -3.61 3.62
CA ALA A 830 -13.86 -3.74 4.21
C ALA A 830 -13.83 -3.90 5.74
N PHE A 831 -14.75 -3.25 6.45
CA PHE A 831 -14.78 -3.26 7.93
C PHE A 831 -15.67 -4.36 8.50
N VAL A 832 -16.31 -5.18 7.66
CA VAL A 832 -17.23 -6.25 8.06
C VAL A 832 -16.96 -7.60 7.38
N SER A 833 -16.01 -7.65 6.45
CA SER A 833 -15.56 -8.87 5.76
C SER A 833 -14.03 -8.98 5.79
N ASP A 834 -13.51 -10.20 5.86
CA ASP A 834 -12.07 -10.47 5.78
C ASP A 834 -11.52 -10.29 4.35
N ILE A 835 -12.34 -10.64 3.35
CA ILE A 835 -12.07 -10.42 1.93
C ILE A 835 -13.18 -9.50 1.41
N PRO A 836 -12.88 -8.25 1.00
CA PRO A 836 -13.89 -7.36 0.46
C PRO A 836 -14.47 -7.94 -0.85
N MET A 837 -15.79 -8.14 -0.86
CA MET A 837 -16.54 -8.71 -1.97
C MET A 837 -17.50 -7.70 -2.59
N VAL A 838 -17.62 -6.50 -2.01
CA VAL A 838 -18.48 -5.42 -2.51
C VAL A 838 -17.67 -4.15 -2.70
N TYR A 839 -17.70 -3.61 -3.91
CA TYR A 839 -17.02 -2.36 -4.24
C TYR A 839 -18.02 -1.35 -4.82
N ASP A 840 -17.88 -0.08 -4.44
CA ASP A 840 -18.74 1.01 -4.91
C ASP A 840 -17.91 2.11 -5.58
N TYR A 841 -18.18 2.34 -6.86
CA TYR A 841 -17.68 3.50 -7.59
C TYR A 841 -18.84 4.48 -7.82
N GLU A 842 -18.86 5.54 -7.02
CA GLU A 842 -19.77 6.67 -7.24
C GLU A 842 -19.38 7.42 -8.52
N VAL A 843 -20.22 7.37 -9.55
CA VAL A 843 -20.05 8.18 -10.78
C VAL A 843 -20.61 9.58 -10.53
N THR A 844 -21.81 9.64 -9.96
CA THR A 844 -22.45 10.84 -9.40
C THR A 844 -23.21 10.42 -8.13
N PRO A 845 -23.68 11.35 -7.28
CA PRO A 845 -24.48 10.99 -6.10
C PRO A 845 -25.74 10.15 -6.37
N ASP A 846 -26.24 10.15 -7.61
CA ASP A 846 -27.43 9.41 -8.04
C ASP A 846 -27.10 8.27 -9.02
N TRP A 847 -25.82 7.99 -9.29
CA TRP A 847 -25.38 6.93 -10.18
C TRP A 847 -24.08 6.29 -9.69
N HIS A 848 -24.17 5.01 -9.34
CA HIS A 848 -23.08 4.21 -8.81
C HIS A 848 -22.85 2.96 -9.67
N GLN A 849 -21.60 2.49 -9.70
CA GLN A 849 -21.21 1.20 -10.24
C GLN A 849 -20.79 0.30 -9.09
N VAL A 850 -21.61 -0.71 -8.80
CA VAL A 850 -21.44 -1.62 -7.66
C VAL A 850 -20.93 -2.95 -8.17
N THR A 851 -19.74 -3.35 -7.74
CA THR A 851 -19.18 -4.66 -8.05
C THR A 851 -19.48 -5.65 -6.93
N LEU A 852 -19.98 -6.84 -7.30
CA LEU A 852 -20.06 -8.00 -6.41
C LEU A 852 -19.04 -9.04 -6.90
N PHE A 853 -18.22 -9.58 -6.01
CA PHE A 853 -17.14 -10.49 -6.36
C PHE A 853 -17.15 -11.75 -5.51
N ASN A 854 -17.24 -12.92 -6.16
CA ASN A 854 -17.03 -14.21 -5.51
C ASN A 854 -15.58 -14.70 -5.73
N PRO A 855 -14.69 -14.64 -4.72
CA PRO A 855 -13.32 -15.13 -4.85
C PRO A 855 -13.20 -16.67 -4.84
N ASP A 856 -14.27 -17.40 -4.51
CA ASP A 856 -14.28 -18.86 -4.45
C ASP A 856 -14.62 -19.43 -5.83
N LYS A 857 -13.62 -20.02 -6.48
CA LYS A 857 -13.74 -20.63 -7.81
C LYS A 857 -14.43 -22.00 -7.82
N ALA A 858 -14.71 -22.57 -6.64
CA ALA A 858 -15.34 -23.88 -6.51
C ALA A 858 -16.81 -23.79 -6.09
N ASN A 859 -17.16 -22.80 -5.26
CA ASN A 859 -18.50 -22.71 -4.67
C ASN A 859 -19.21 -21.40 -4.99
N ALA A 860 -20.52 -21.49 -5.24
CA ALA A 860 -21.40 -20.33 -5.33
C ALA A 860 -21.48 -19.61 -3.98
N LYS A 861 -21.73 -18.29 -4.00
CA LYS A 861 -21.88 -17.47 -2.79
C LYS A 861 -23.04 -16.50 -2.89
N SER A 862 -23.79 -16.41 -1.79
CA SER A 862 -24.78 -15.35 -1.57
C SER A 862 -24.06 -14.11 -1.05
N ILE A 863 -24.01 -13.05 -1.86
CA ILE A 863 -23.48 -11.74 -1.45
C ILE A 863 -24.64 -10.79 -1.19
N SER A 864 -24.55 -9.97 -0.15
CA SER A 864 -25.60 -9.01 0.18
C SER A 864 -25.04 -7.68 0.66
N VAL A 865 -25.69 -6.59 0.24
CA VAL A 865 -25.32 -5.21 0.59
C VAL A 865 -26.58 -4.40 0.86
N ASP A 866 -26.58 -3.59 1.91
CA ASP A 866 -27.65 -2.63 2.17
C ASP A 866 -27.49 -1.40 1.26
N ILE A 867 -28.55 -0.99 0.56
CA ILE A 867 -28.50 0.16 -0.35
C ILE A 867 -28.25 1.45 0.43
N SER A 868 -28.92 1.62 1.56
CA SER A 868 -28.77 2.77 2.45
C SER A 868 -28.10 2.39 3.77
N GLY A 869 -27.60 3.41 4.48
CA GLY A 869 -26.97 3.25 5.78
C GLY A 869 -25.46 3.54 5.78
N PRO A 870 -24.79 3.39 6.93
CA PRO A 870 -23.38 3.80 7.07
C PRO A 870 -22.44 2.88 6.29
N GLN A 871 -21.60 3.43 5.41
CA GLN A 871 -20.64 2.66 4.61
C GLN A 871 -19.67 1.82 5.47
N VAL A 872 -19.24 2.34 6.63
CA VAL A 872 -18.39 1.59 7.58
C VAL A 872 -19.05 0.32 8.16
N LYS A 873 -20.35 0.13 7.94
CA LYS A 873 -21.11 -1.07 8.31
C LYS A 873 -21.40 -1.99 7.11
N GLY A 874 -20.82 -1.72 5.94
CA GLY A 874 -21.01 -2.55 4.74
C GLY A 874 -22.18 -2.14 3.85
N ALA A 875 -22.69 -0.91 3.98
CA ALA A 875 -23.76 -0.37 3.12
C ALA A 875 -23.19 0.50 1.98
N LEU A 876 -23.98 0.75 0.93
CA LEU A 876 -23.57 1.64 -0.17
C LEU A 876 -23.58 3.13 0.23
N GLY A 877 -24.41 3.52 1.20
CA GLY A 877 -24.53 4.91 1.63
C GLY A 877 -25.52 5.75 0.82
N LEU A 878 -26.38 5.11 0.04
CA LEU A 878 -27.40 5.78 -0.76
C LEU A 878 -28.61 6.20 0.10
N SER A 879 -29.48 7.05 -0.45
CA SER A 879 -30.67 7.52 0.26
C SER A 879 -31.72 6.42 0.39
N ALA A 880 -32.22 6.21 1.62
CA ALA A 880 -33.30 5.28 1.94
C ALA A 880 -34.63 5.67 1.27
N GLY A 881 -34.90 6.98 1.13
CA GLY A 881 -36.16 7.52 0.61
C GLY A 881 -36.26 7.60 -0.92
N LYS A 882 -35.29 7.05 -1.65
CA LYS A 882 -35.31 6.99 -3.12
C LYS A 882 -35.51 5.54 -3.59
N GLU A 883 -35.94 5.39 -4.84
CA GLU A 883 -35.88 4.12 -5.55
C GLU A 883 -34.69 4.11 -6.52
N TYR A 884 -34.19 2.93 -6.84
CA TYR A 884 -33.05 2.74 -7.71
C TYR A 884 -33.33 1.67 -8.77
N TYR A 885 -32.90 1.95 -10.00
CA TYR A 885 -32.77 0.96 -11.07
C TYR A 885 -31.45 0.23 -10.96
N LEU A 886 -31.49 -1.11 -11.02
CA LEU A 886 -30.33 -1.98 -10.94
C LEU A 886 -30.20 -2.80 -12.23
N TYR A 887 -29.06 -2.70 -12.90
CA TYR A 887 -28.77 -3.43 -14.13
C TYR A 887 -27.39 -4.11 -14.04
N ASP A 888 -27.33 -5.41 -14.32
CA ASP A 888 -26.11 -6.22 -14.34
C ASP A 888 -25.55 -6.30 -15.76
N PHE A 889 -24.33 -5.79 -15.93
CA PHE A 889 -23.67 -5.70 -17.22
C PHE A 889 -23.37 -7.07 -17.84
N TRP A 890 -22.67 -7.97 -17.11
CA TRP A 890 -22.15 -9.21 -17.70
C TRP A 890 -23.22 -10.24 -18.01
N ASN A 891 -24.32 -10.19 -17.27
CA ASN A 891 -25.47 -11.06 -17.46
C ASN A 891 -26.56 -10.37 -18.32
N GLU A 892 -26.33 -9.16 -18.83
CA GLU A 892 -27.26 -8.34 -19.61
C GLU A 892 -28.68 -8.31 -19.01
N ARG A 893 -28.75 -8.08 -17.69
CA ARG A 893 -29.95 -8.35 -16.91
C ARG A 893 -30.40 -7.17 -16.08
N PHE A 894 -31.65 -6.77 -16.28
CA PHE A 894 -32.35 -5.91 -15.35
C PHE A 894 -32.67 -6.66 -14.04
N ILE A 895 -32.02 -6.29 -12.95
CA ILE A 895 -32.24 -6.87 -11.61
C ILE A 895 -33.58 -6.38 -11.02
N GLY A 896 -33.98 -5.16 -11.40
CA GLY A 896 -35.26 -4.56 -11.03
C GLY A 896 -35.13 -3.15 -10.46
N LYS A 897 -36.29 -2.57 -10.16
CA LYS A 897 -36.44 -1.33 -9.39
C LYS A 897 -36.53 -1.66 -7.90
N ARG A 898 -35.72 -1.03 -7.05
CA ARG A 898 -35.64 -1.33 -5.60
C ARG A 898 -35.74 -0.07 -4.75
N ASN A 899 -36.44 -0.15 -3.63
CA ASN A 899 -36.44 0.91 -2.61
C ASN A 899 -35.06 1.03 -1.95
N GLY A 900 -34.66 2.24 -1.55
CA GLY A 900 -33.39 2.51 -0.89
C GLY A 900 -33.19 1.83 0.45
N GLU A 901 -34.28 1.42 1.11
CA GLU A 901 -34.27 0.61 2.34
C GLU A 901 -34.00 -0.88 2.09
N THR A 902 -33.94 -1.31 0.82
CA THR A 902 -33.78 -2.71 0.46
C THR A 902 -32.34 -3.18 0.70
N ARG A 903 -32.22 -4.40 1.23
CA ARG A 903 -30.97 -5.18 1.16
C ARG A 903 -30.88 -5.90 -0.17
N LEU A 904 -29.94 -5.52 -1.03
CA LEU A 904 -29.67 -6.21 -2.28
C LEU A 904 -28.97 -7.53 -1.97
N ARG A 905 -29.61 -8.65 -2.32
CA ARG A 905 -29.03 -10.00 -2.25
C ARG A 905 -28.90 -10.59 -3.64
N GLN A 906 -27.73 -11.14 -3.97
CA GLN A 906 -27.45 -11.81 -5.24
C GLN A 906 -26.72 -13.13 -4.97
N GLU A 907 -27.12 -14.19 -5.67
CA GLU A 907 -26.40 -15.46 -5.69
C GLU A 907 -25.41 -15.42 -6.86
N LEU A 908 -24.12 -15.49 -6.55
CA LEU A 908 -23.04 -15.50 -7.53
C LEU A 908 -22.52 -16.92 -7.78
N ARG A 909 -22.25 -17.25 -9.04
CA ARG A 909 -21.63 -18.50 -9.47
C ARG A 909 -20.19 -18.60 -8.95
N PRO A 910 -19.58 -19.80 -8.89
CA PRO A 910 -18.17 -19.95 -8.53
C PRO A 910 -17.29 -19.03 -9.39
N GLY A 911 -16.48 -18.20 -8.73
CA GLY A 911 -15.56 -17.27 -9.39
C GLY A 911 -16.22 -16.16 -10.22
N GLU A 912 -17.51 -15.88 -10.06
CA GLU A 912 -18.21 -14.79 -10.78
C GLU A 912 -17.88 -13.41 -10.19
N ALA A 913 -17.81 -12.39 -11.06
CA ALA A 913 -17.97 -11.00 -10.66
C ALA A 913 -19.11 -10.34 -11.45
N ARG A 914 -19.87 -9.46 -10.80
CA ARG A 914 -20.94 -8.67 -11.42
C ARG A 914 -20.61 -7.20 -11.32
N MET A 915 -20.90 -6.45 -12.38
CA MET A 915 -20.84 -5.00 -12.39
C MET A 915 -22.27 -4.45 -12.54
N ILE A 916 -22.79 -3.85 -11.48
CA ILE A 916 -24.18 -3.44 -11.37
C ILE A 916 -24.28 -1.91 -11.41
N SER A 917 -24.97 -1.37 -12.41
CA SER A 917 -25.33 0.04 -12.47
C SER A 917 -26.49 0.27 -11.51
N VAL A 918 -26.29 1.13 -10.52
CA VAL A 918 -27.30 1.53 -9.53
C VAL A 918 -27.60 3.00 -9.75
N ARG A 919 -28.79 3.31 -10.27
CA ARG A 919 -29.20 4.69 -10.63
C ARG A 919 -30.49 5.07 -9.94
N ALA A 920 -30.52 6.24 -9.29
CA ALA A 920 -31.75 6.76 -8.71
C ALA A 920 -32.84 6.92 -9.79
N CYS A 921 -34.06 6.53 -9.46
CA CYS A 921 -35.20 6.69 -10.35
C CYS A 921 -35.58 8.17 -10.50
N GLN A 922 -35.89 8.58 -11.73
CA GLN A 922 -36.38 9.90 -12.10
C GLN A 922 -37.84 9.81 -12.55
N HIS A 923 -38.49 10.98 -12.68
CA HIS A 923 -39.87 11.09 -13.17
C HIS A 923 -39.97 11.26 -14.70
N ARG A 924 -38.88 10.98 -15.41
CA ARG A 924 -38.71 11.20 -16.86
C ARG A 924 -37.90 10.06 -17.46
N PRO A 925 -37.98 9.79 -18.78
CA PRO A 925 -37.15 8.79 -19.42
C PRO A 925 -35.68 8.99 -19.08
N GLN A 926 -34.99 7.91 -18.71
CA GLN A 926 -33.59 7.97 -18.31
C GLN A 926 -32.84 6.74 -18.79
N ILE A 927 -31.55 6.93 -19.08
CA ILE A 927 -30.64 5.82 -19.36
C ILE A 927 -30.30 5.11 -18.04
N ILE A 928 -30.32 3.78 -18.08
CA ILE A 928 -29.93 2.93 -16.94
C ILE A 928 -28.68 2.08 -17.20
N SER A 929 -28.41 1.70 -18.46
CA SER A 929 -27.23 0.92 -18.84
C SER A 929 -26.87 1.03 -20.32
N THR A 930 -25.67 0.55 -20.69
CA THR A 930 -25.18 0.36 -22.06
C THR A 930 -24.39 -0.95 -22.13
N ASN A 931 -24.25 -1.55 -23.32
CA ASN A 931 -23.52 -2.83 -23.51
C ASN A 931 -22.03 -2.69 -23.91
N ARG A 932 -21.53 -1.46 -24.09
CA ARG A 932 -20.18 -1.22 -24.62
C ARG A 932 -19.07 -1.39 -23.58
N HIS A 933 -19.29 -0.93 -22.36
CA HIS A 933 -18.26 -0.91 -21.33
C HIS A 933 -18.87 -1.28 -19.98
N ILE A 934 -18.14 -1.99 -19.12
CA ILE A 934 -18.62 -2.43 -17.78
C ILE A 934 -19.14 -1.27 -16.92
N MET A 935 -18.70 -0.04 -17.20
CA MET A 935 -19.16 1.17 -16.51
C MET A 935 -20.47 1.76 -17.03
N GLN A 936 -21.14 1.07 -17.95
CA GLN A 936 -22.55 1.27 -18.33
C GLN A 936 -22.91 2.74 -18.60
N GLY A 937 -22.16 3.34 -19.53
CA GLY A 937 -22.35 4.72 -19.98
C GLY A 937 -21.29 5.71 -19.49
N TYR A 938 -20.46 5.37 -18.50
CA TYR A 938 -19.51 6.36 -17.93
C TYR A 938 -18.44 6.80 -18.93
N LEU A 939 -18.01 5.91 -19.81
CA LEU A 939 -16.92 6.16 -20.76
C LEU A 939 -17.42 6.33 -22.20
N ASP A 940 -18.63 5.83 -22.46
CA ASP A 940 -19.21 5.68 -23.80
C ASP A 940 -20.41 6.60 -24.05
N LEU A 941 -21.06 7.16 -23.04
CA LEU A 941 -22.06 8.23 -23.20
C LEU A 941 -21.42 9.58 -22.90
N LEU A 942 -21.21 10.40 -23.92
CA LEU A 942 -20.55 11.69 -23.80
C LEU A 942 -21.49 12.78 -23.31
N LYS A 943 -22.77 12.67 -23.69
CA LYS A 943 -23.80 13.65 -23.35
C LYS A 943 -25.17 12.98 -23.35
N VAL A 944 -26.03 13.38 -22.41
CA VAL A 944 -27.43 12.93 -22.32
C VAL A 944 -28.27 14.08 -21.75
N GLU A 945 -29.32 14.49 -22.47
CA GLU A 945 -30.19 15.59 -22.06
C GLU A 945 -31.65 15.27 -22.34
N TRP A 946 -32.51 15.53 -21.35
CA TRP A 946 -33.96 15.44 -21.48
C TRP A 946 -34.56 16.82 -21.69
N ASN A 947 -35.32 16.99 -22.77
CA ASN A 947 -36.13 18.17 -23.03
C ASN A 947 -37.58 17.90 -22.58
N GLU A 948 -38.03 18.62 -21.57
CA GLU A 948 -39.37 18.49 -21.00
C GLU A 948 -40.48 19.06 -21.91
N GLU A 949 -40.20 20.06 -22.72
CA GLU A 949 -41.19 20.66 -23.62
C GLU A 949 -41.44 19.74 -24.82
N GLU A 950 -40.35 19.26 -25.43
CA GLU A 950 -40.37 18.39 -26.63
C GLU A 950 -40.51 16.90 -26.29
N LYS A 951 -40.54 16.53 -25.00
CA LYS A 951 -40.56 15.13 -24.53
C LYS A 951 -39.53 14.25 -25.22
N THR A 952 -38.32 14.78 -25.39
CA THR A 952 -37.29 14.16 -26.19
C THR A 952 -36.04 13.95 -25.34
N LEU A 953 -35.51 12.73 -25.34
CA LEU A 953 -34.21 12.41 -24.77
C LEU A 953 -33.17 12.42 -25.89
N THR A 954 -32.13 13.23 -25.75
CA THR A 954 -31.03 13.33 -26.71
C THR A 954 -29.74 12.83 -26.09
N GLY A 955 -28.82 12.31 -26.90
CA GLY A 955 -27.51 11.92 -26.42
C GLY A 955 -26.45 11.83 -27.52
N ILE A 956 -25.21 11.68 -27.06
CA ILE A 956 -24.03 11.45 -27.89
C ILE A 956 -23.32 10.21 -27.36
N SER A 957 -23.19 9.18 -28.20
CA SER A 957 -22.63 7.88 -27.83
C SER A 957 -21.40 7.53 -28.65
N LYS A 958 -20.37 6.97 -28.01
CA LYS A 958 -19.21 6.39 -28.69
C LYS A 958 -19.56 5.02 -29.26
N VAL A 959 -19.94 5.01 -30.54
CA VAL A 959 -20.25 3.79 -31.28
C VAL A 959 -18.96 3.23 -31.88
N VAL A 960 -18.77 1.91 -31.76
CA VAL A 960 -17.62 1.21 -32.35
C VAL A 960 -18.05 0.64 -33.70
N SER A 961 -17.14 0.69 -34.68
CA SER A 961 -17.41 0.18 -36.02
C SER A 961 -17.85 -1.28 -36.01
N ASP A 962 -18.91 -1.56 -36.75
CA ASP A 962 -19.47 -2.90 -37.00
C ASP A 962 -19.88 -3.64 -35.72
N GLU A 963 -20.26 -2.91 -34.66
CA GLU A 963 -20.79 -3.48 -33.43
C GLU A 963 -22.09 -2.80 -32.99
N PRO A 964 -23.18 -3.56 -32.76
CA PRO A 964 -24.41 -3.01 -32.21
C PRO A 964 -24.21 -2.41 -30.81
N TYR A 965 -24.33 -1.09 -30.73
CA TYR A 965 -24.32 -0.33 -29.49
C TYR A 965 -25.72 -0.25 -28.90
N LYS A 966 -25.92 -0.86 -27.73
CA LYS A 966 -27.21 -0.91 -27.04
C LYS A 966 -27.25 0.05 -25.87
N ILE A 967 -28.33 0.83 -25.79
CA ILE A 967 -28.68 1.68 -24.66
C ILE A 967 -29.96 1.14 -24.04
N ILE A 968 -29.96 0.94 -22.73
CA ILE A 968 -31.14 0.52 -21.98
C ILE A 968 -31.70 1.73 -21.24
N LEU A 969 -32.95 2.08 -21.52
CA LEU A 969 -33.66 3.20 -20.92
C LEU A 969 -34.83 2.71 -20.07
N ALA A 970 -35.08 3.35 -18.93
CA ALA A 970 -36.37 3.25 -18.25
C ALA A 970 -37.29 4.34 -18.80
N THR A 971 -38.49 3.96 -19.26
CA THR A 971 -39.42 4.94 -19.85
C THR A 971 -40.13 5.79 -18.80
N ASN A 972 -40.16 5.33 -17.53
CA ASN A 972 -40.74 6.05 -16.39
C ASN A 972 -42.19 6.55 -16.63
N GLY A 973 -42.99 5.72 -17.30
CA GLY A 973 -44.40 5.99 -17.58
C GLY A 973 -44.66 6.68 -18.92
N TYR A 974 -43.63 7.01 -19.68
CA TYR A 974 -43.75 7.53 -21.04
C TYR A 974 -43.80 6.40 -22.07
N THR A 975 -44.41 6.68 -23.23
CA THR A 975 -44.44 5.78 -24.38
C THR A 975 -43.45 6.28 -25.45
N PRO A 976 -42.45 5.48 -25.84
CA PRO A 976 -41.52 5.87 -26.91
C PRO A 976 -42.21 5.87 -28.27
N LEU A 977 -41.88 6.84 -29.12
CA LEU A 977 -42.45 6.99 -30.46
C LEU A 977 -41.45 6.58 -31.55
N GLU A 978 -40.33 7.30 -31.65
CA GLU A 978 -39.30 7.08 -32.65
C GLU A 978 -37.91 7.37 -32.10
N ILE A 979 -36.91 6.81 -32.77
CA ILE A 979 -35.50 7.14 -32.60
C ILE A 979 -34.97 7.68 -33.93
N GLN A 980 -34.17 8.74 -33.83
CA GLN A 980 -33.45 9.31 -34.95
C GLN A 980 -31.97 9.42 -34.59
N SER A 981 -31.10 9.22 -35.57
CA SER A 981 -29.71 9.67 -35.51
C SER A 981 -29.54 10.85 -36.46
N LYS A 982 -28.65 11.79 -36.12
CA LYS A 982 -28.28 12.87 -37.05
C LYS A 982 -27.22 12.45 -38.07
N ASP A 983 -26.62 11.29 -37.85
CA ASP A 983 -25.55 10.75 -38.67
C ASP A 983 -26.15 9.75 -39.66
N ASP A 984 -26.12 10.08 -40.96
CA ASP A 984 -26.77 9.31 -42.02
C ASP A 984 -26.29 7.84 -42.12
N GLU A 985 -25.08 7.57 -41.63
CA GLU A 985 -24.47 6.23 -41.61
C GLU A 985 -24.85 5.39 -40.39
N VAL A 986 -25.52 5.98 -39.39
CA VAL A 986 -25.95 5.27 -38.17
C VAL A 986 -27.35 4.69 -38.37
N GLN A 987 -27.42 3.36 -38.32
CA GLN A 987 -28.69 2.67 -38.22
C GLN A 987 -29.17 2.70 -36.77
N ALA A 988 -30.31 3.34 -36.55
CA ALA A 988 -30.93 3.45 -35.23
C ALA A 988 -32.24 2.63 -35.17
N GLY A 989 -32.40 1.86 -34.10
CA GLY A 989 -33.61 1.09 -33.81
C GLY A 989 -34.01 1.18 -32.35
N LEU A 990 -35.30 0.96 -32.06
CA LEU A 990 -35.80 0.87 -30.69
C LEU A 990 -36.74 -0.31 -30.52
N VAL A 991 -36.72 -0.93 -29.34
CA VAL A 991 -37.59 -2.03 -28.95
C VAL A 991 -38.08 -1.80 -27.52
N LEU A 992 -39.39 -1.61 -27.35
CA LEU A 992 -40.01 -1.52 -26.03
C LEU A 992 -40.21 -2.92 -25.45
N GLN A 993 -39.69 -3.14 -24.25
CA GLN A 993 -39.80 -4.40 -23.51
C GLN A 993 -41.01 -4.38 -22.56
N GLU A 994 -41.54 -5.55 -22.23
CA GLU A 994 -42.73 -5.71 -21.36
C GLU A 994 -42.53 -5.13 -19.93
N ASN A 995 -41.29 -5.02 -19.47
CA ASN A 995 -40.92 -4.52 -18.14
C ASN A 995 -40.84 -2.98 -18.06
N GLY A 996 -41.25 -2.26 -19.12
CA GLY A 996 -41.18 -0.79 -19.17
C GLY A 996 -39.78 -0.24 -19.46
N LEU A 997 -38.87 -1.10 -19.94
CA LEU A 997 -37.57 -0.68 -20.47
C LEU A 997 -37.62 -0.56 -21.99
N LEU A 998 -36.86 0.39 -22.52
CA LEU A 998 -36.64 0.58 -23.94
C LEU A 998 -35.19 0.22 -24.25
N GLU A 999 -34.99 -0.71 -25.18
CA GLU A 999 -33.68 -0.96 -25.79
C GLU A 999 -33.56 -0.12 -27.05
N VAL A 1000 -32.51 0.69 -27.11
CA VAL A 1000 -32.12 1.46 -28.29
C VAL A 1000 -30.85 0.84 -28.85
N THR A 1001 -30.82 0.56 -30.15
CA THR A 1001 -29.64 0.05 -30.85
C THR A 1001 -29.15 1.08 -31.85
N LEU A 1002 -27.85 1.36 -31.82
CA LEU A 1002 -27.13 2.17 -32.80
C LEU A 1002 -26.06 1.30 -33.43
N GLU A 1003 -25.96 1.29 -34.75
CA GLU A 1003 -24.94 0.54 -35.48
C GLU A 1003 -24.38 1.40 -36.61
N SER A 1004 -23.05 1.40 -36.75
CA SER A 1004 -22.34 2.17 -37.78
C SER A 1004 -21.19 1.35 -38.35
N PRO A 1005 -20.91 1.43 -39.66
CA PRO A 1005 -19.72 0.83 -40.27
C PRO A 1005 -18.42 1.55 -39.85
N ALA A 1006 -18.51 2.73 -39.22
CA ALA A 1006 -17.37 3.49 -38.73
C ALA A 1006 -17.47 3.75 -37.21
N GLY A 1007 -16.31 3.89 -36.56
CA GLY A 1007 -16.27 4.31 -35.17
C GLY A 1007 -16.53 5.81 -35.07
N ILE A 1008 -17.66 6.21 -34.49
CA ILE A 1008 -18.10 7.62 -34.45
C ILE A 1008 -18.74 7.99 -33.10
N ASP A 1009 -18.75 9.29 -32.81
CA ASP A 1009 -19.53 9.88 -31.72
C ASP A 1009 -20.95 10.18 -32.24
N ALA A 1010 -21.82 9.17 -32.26
CA ALA A 1010 -23.15 9.25 -32.86
C ALA A 1010 -24.11 10.13 -32.04
N GLU A 1011 -24.74 11.12 -32.69
CA GLU A 1011 -25.81 11.92 -32.11
C GLU A 1011 -27.17 11.25 -32.34
N TRP A 1012 -27.96 11.10 -31.28
CA TRP A 1012 -29.26 10.44 -31.35
C TRP A 1012 -30.32 11.14 -30.49
N SER A 1013 -31.58 10.94 -30.84
CA SER A 1013 -32.75 11.43 -30.11
C SER A 1013 -33.88 10.42 -30.10
N VAL A 1014 -34.51 10.23 -28.94
CA VAL A 1014 -35.72 9.42 -28.76
C VAL A 1014 -36.85 10.33 -28.30
N SER A 1015 -37.93 10.39 -29.08
CA SER A 1015 -39.13 11.16 -28.73
C SER A 1015 -40.15 10.30 -27.98
N PHE A 1016 -40.87 10.90 -27.05
CA PHE A 1016 -41.85 10.22 -26.21
C PHE A 1016 -43.20 10.95 -26.18
N THR A 1017 -44.25 10.23 -25.85
CA THR A 1017 -45.55 10.79 -25.41
C THR A 1017 -45.88 10.31 -23.99
N TYR A 1018 -46.79 11.01 -23.32
CA TYR A 1018 -47.42 10.50 -22.10
C TYR A 1018 -48.27 9.27 -22.36
#